data_AF-A0A952J5S5-F1
#
_entry.id   AF-A0A952J5S5-F1
#
_cell.length_a   1.000
_cell.length_b   1.000
_cell.length_c   1.000
_cell.angle_alpha   90.00
_cell.angle_beta   90.00
_cell.angle_gamma   90.00
#
_symmetry.space_group_name_H-M   'P 1'
#
loop_
_entity.id
_entity.type
_entity.pdbx_description
1 polymer ?
#
loop_
_entity_poly.entity_id
_entity_poly.type
_entity_poly.pdbx_seq_one_letter_code
_entity_poly.pdbx_strand_id
1 'polypeptide(L)'
;MRLGILGFWMCSVLAVNAQLVKDVPIQQIKKGTEATVCYHKAEDGNLIIPPPEAFLKLQRQGNAKTTATAFEVTYVNFSPEAQLAFQKAVDIWATLIESPRTIRILAVWQPLGSGVLGGASPGTYIRNFDGAHKLQTWYPVALAEKIADREFNASDDPDIFAQFNSSFANWYFGTDGVPQPGKTDLVSVVLHEIGHGLGITKAYDVNTTQGIIGSFFSPFHVPYDHFLETGAGLNLVQGFTPPSGPLRTELTSTNLFFRSPLLSTVNRAKVYAPATFAGGSSIAHLDESTYNGTPNALMTPFIGDAEVMHNPGPVVMRMLADMGWINVRVLHTSLANTENVNSPFVVTATLQSDTKDPDGSSYSFDAGEVKLNYTTNGTTFTTIAMSPTGQPNQFTASMPATGAAISYGYYISLKDNLGRTLTKPGVLSDDGSAPVQRYYVFEAGPDTSAPVINHTPKGFILATDTQLTVEATITDNLGVQNASLEYQVNTGSLQTVTLTLASGSTTTYAATISLPALAQGDVVKYRIRATDVAVAQNVGSAPSATTFFEVNVVSLGVTQNSYFNDFNSTSADFFGDNIFSITTPAGFTNGAIHTSHPYPAGTGTGFISNYVYQLRIPIRLKATEALLKYDEIVLVEPGETGSVFGSDDFWDYVIAEGSKDGGITWRTLLDGYDSRAQSAWLSKFNSSSDTNNPPNSTAVGDPSLYRTRTVNLLTTFAPNDEVVIRFRLNTDQLVVGWGWAIDNLKIQIDDTPPVVRHNHVDYVKASDPQFLLTLQATDASGVAEVLVEAKVNEGTLLTDEIPVQENQTEFTSLVSINNATAGDKLYYRIRVKDTAGNQTLLPADGFFQVAVITFGSPVQQYVTDFNSSTTDFVGNFYSLAQPAGFTNGAMHTAHPYSNGFGLPNGTSSYALTLTKPVTVNATNPWLAFSEIAIVEYAGLANKDFVVVEGSKDLGETWHALITPYSALAQTAWRVLHDVNGNGTAANYITRVINLTASGDFVAGDNLLIRFRLVADATGNAWGWAIDNLSIQGPVTGVMEVATQLSVFPNPVVANSFNLEINAPAQRAQLQIINQQGQSMIREPLTLLEPTTHKEYACSAWSNGVYFVRLSLEDGSTITKKVIKATDK
;
A
#
# COMPACT_ATOMS: atom_id res chain seq x y z
N MET A 1 51.13 28.03 1.17
CA MET A 1 50.35 29.02 0.40
C MET A 1 50.30 28.63 -1.08
N ARG A 2 49.69 27.49 -1.41
CA ARG A 2 49.52 26.96 -2.78
C ARG A 2 48.31 26.02 -2.84
N LEU A 3 47.13 26.53 -2.46
CA LEU A 3 45.87 25.76 -2.52
C LEU A 3 44.66 26.63 -2.92
N GLY A 4 44.87 27.83 -3.45
CA GLY A 4 43.79 28.80 -3.73
C GLY A 4 43.40 28.99 -5.19
N ILE A 5 43.98 28.24 -6.15
CA ILE A 5 43.82 28.54 -7.59
C ILE A 5 43.13 27.43 -8.40
N LEU A 6 43.01 26.19 -7.87
CA LEU A 6 42.29 25.12 -8.59
C LEU A 6 40.75 25.14 -8.43
N GLY A 7 40.22 25.78 -7.40
CA GLY A 7 38.77 25.78 -7.11
C GLY A 7 37.92 26.65 -8.05
N PHE A 8 38.53 27.63 -8.73
CA PHE A 8 37.80 28.55 -9.62
C PHE A 8 37.75 28.08 -11.09
N TRP A 9 38.60 27.12 -11.47
CA TRP A 9 38.64 26.58 -12.83
C TRP A 9 37.69 25.39 -13.03
N MET A 10 37.38 24.62 -11.98
CA MET A 10 36.45 23.48 -12.09
C MET A 10 34.97 23.90 -12.14
N CYS A 11 34.55 24.96 -11.43
CA CYS A 11 33.17 25.47 -11.53
C CYS A 11 32.86 26.14 -12.88
N SER A 12 33.85 26.73 -13.54
CA SER A 12 33.67 27.39 -14.85
C SER A 12 33.63 26.38 -16.01
N VAL A 13 34.37 25.27 -15.93
CA VAL A 13 34.34 24.19 -16.94
C VAL A 13 33.09 23.33 -16.83
N LEU A 14 32.56 23.09 -15.62
CA LEU A 14 31.28 22.39 -15.44
C LEU A 14 30.09 23.22 -15.93
N ALA A 15 30.10 24.55 -15.78
CA ALA A 15 29.05 25.43 -16.30
C ALA A 15 29.05 25.51 -17.84
N VAL A 16 30.22 25.45 -18.48
CA VAL A 16 30.34 25.40 -19.95
C VAL A 16 29.94 24.03 -20.49
N ASN A 17 30.32 22.93 -19.84
CA ASN A 17 29.88 21.58 -20.24
C ASN A 17 28.38 21.35 -19.99
N ALA A 18 27.79 21.97 -18.96
CA ALA A 18 26.35 21.92 -18.72
C ALA A 18 25.55 22.66 -19.81
N GLN A 19 26.15 23.62 -20.54
CA GLN A 19 25.53 24.30 -21.69
C GLN A 19 25.53 23.47 -22.98
N LEU A 20 26.42 22.46 -23.08
CA LEU A 20 26.73 21.71 -24.31
C LEU A 20 26.04 20.32 -24.41
N VAL A 21 24.99 20.07 -23.61
CA VAL A 21 24.30 18.77 -23.62
C VAL A 21 23.51 18.59 -24.91
N LYS A 22 23.86 17.55 -25.70
CA LYS A 22 22.97 17.01 -26.74
C LYS A 22 21.75 16.41 -26.04
N ASP A 23 20.59 17.03 -26.25
CA ASP A 23 19.25 16.59 -25.89
C ASP A 23 19.00 16.27 -24.41
N VAL A 24 18.24 17.14 -23.72
CA VAL A 24 17.73 16.84 -22.37
C VAL A 24 16.61 15.79 -22.52
N PRO A 25 16.68 14.64 -21.82
CA PRO A 25 15.71 13.58 -22.00
C PRO A 25 14.29 14.06 -21.66
N ILE A 26 13.35 13.61 -22.49
CA ILE A 26 11.92 13.74 -22.22
C ILE A 26 11.61 12.90 -21.00
N GLN A 27 10.85 13.47 -20.09
CA GLN A 27 10.48 12.81 -18.84
C GLN A 27 9.00 13.07 -18.60
N GLN A 28 8.35 12.10 -17.96
CA GLN A 28 6.93 12.12 -17.65
C GLN A 28 6.75 11.85 -16.16
N ILE A 29 5.82 12.57 -15.52
CA ILE A 29 5.37 12.28 -14.15
C ILE A 29 3.84 12.25 -14.10
N LYS A 30 3.28 11.25 -13.41
CA LYS A 30 1.83 11.11 -13.19
C LYS A 30 1.50 11.47 -11.75
N LYS A 31 0.58 12.42 -11.55
CA LYS A 31 0.12 12.82 -10.21
C LYS A 31 -0.99 11.88 -9.75
N GLY A 32 -0.94 11.41 -8.51
CA GLY A 32 -2.10 10.82 -7.84
C GLY A 32 -3.23 11.85 -7.64
N THR A 33 -4.37 11.41 -7.12
CA THR A 33 -5.68 12.12 -7.08
C THR A 33 -5.74 13.45 -6.28
N GLU A 34 -4.61 14.09 -5.96
CA GLU A 34 -4.56 15.40 -5.32
C GLU A 34 -4.79 16.53 -6.36
N ALA A 35 -6.03 16.99 -6.47
CA ALA A 35 -6.44 18.07 -7.36
C ALA A 35 -6.39 19.46 -6.69
N THR A 36 -6.30 20.52 -7.50
CA THR A 36 -6.70 21.86 -7.07
C THR A 36 -8.21 21.84 -6.81
N VAL A 37 -8.68 22.43 -5.70
CA VAL A 37 -10.07 22.28 -5.26
C VAL A 37 -10.79 23.63 -5.20
N CYS A 38 -12.05 23.61 -5.66
CA CYS A 38 -12.98 24.73 -5.55
C CYS A 38 -13.91 24.55 -4.33
N TYR A 39 -14.04 25.61 -3.52
CA TYR A 39 -14.88 25.59 -2.32
C TYR A 39 -16.23 26.30 -2.53
N HIS A 40 -17.26 25.78 -1.88
CA HIS A 40 -18.59 26.40 -1.80
C HIS A 40 -18.60 27.59 -0.81
N LYS A 41 -19.25 28.68 -1.19
CA LYS A 41 -19.68 29.75 -0.27
C LYS A 41 -21.21 29.83 -0.27
N ALA A 42 -21.83 29.85 0.92
CA ALA A 42 -23.29 29.67 1.05
C ALA A 42 -24.10 30.95 0.77
N GLU A 43 -23.45 32.09 0.51
CA GLU A 43 -24.15 33.34 0.20
C GLU A 43 -24.66 33.36 -1.25
N ASP A 44 -25.91 33.82 -1.46
CA ASP A 44 -26.46 34.09 -2.79
C ASP A 44 -25.71 35.28 -3.44
N GLY A 45 -24.81 34.99 -4.39
CA GLY A 45 -24.00 36.01 -5.09
C GLY A 45 -24.73 36.72 -6.23
N ASN A 46 -25.76 36.08 -6.82
CA ASN A 46 -26.58 36.59 -7.94
C ASN A 46 -25.79 37.14 -9.14
N LEU A 47 -24.54 36.69 -9.31
CA LEU A 47 -23.66 37.10 -10.40
C LEU A 47 -24.03 36.34 -11.68
N ILE A 48 -24.20 37.04 -12.80
CA ILE A 48 -24.44 36.44 -14.12
C ILE A 48 -23.35 36.88 -15.09
N ILE A 49 -22.51 35.94 -15.52
CA ILE A 49 -21.54 36.11 -16.60
C ILE A 49 -21.97 35.21 -17.76
N PRO A 50 -22.42 35.79 -18.89
CA PRO A 50 -22.92 35.01 -20.02
C PRO A 50 -21.79 34.25 -20.75
N PRO A 51 -22.13 33.21 -21.54
CA PRO A 51 -21.18 32.54 -22.41
C PRO A 51 -20.42 33.49 -23.35
N PRO A 52 -19.18 33.16 -23.75
CA PRO A 52 -18.39 34.00 -24.63
C PRO A 52 -19.03 34.14 -26.02
N GLU A 53 -18.81 35.27 -26.67
CA GLU A 53 -19.37 35.57 -27.99
C GLU A 53 -18.95 34.53 -29.06
N ALA A 54 -17.77 33.91 -28.91
CA ALA A 54 -17.33 32.81 -29.78
C ALA A 54 -18.27 31.60 -29.71
N PHE A 55 -18.67 31.20 -28.50
CA PHE A 55 -19.65 30.14 -28.26
C PHE A 55 -21.03 30.52 -28.78
N LEU A 56 -21.50 31.75 -28.50
CA LEU A 56 -22.79 32.23 -28.99
C LEU A 56 -22.85 32.31 -30.52
N LYS A 57 -21.74 32.66 -31.19
CA LYS A 57 -21.62 32.63 -32.66
C LYS A 57 -21.72 31.21 -33.21
N LEU A 58 -21.04 30.25 -32.58
CA LEU A 58 -21.11 28.83 -32.96
C LEU A 58 -22.55 28.30 -32.89
N GLN A 59 -23.28 28.62 -31.82
CA GLN A 59 -24.68 28.22 -31.67
C GLN A 59 -25.60 28.82 -32.75
N ARG A 60 -25.35 30.07 -33.16
CA ARG A 60 -26.17 30.74 -34.21
C ARG A 60 -25.84 30.27 -35.62
N GLN A 61 -24.62 29.80 -35.86
CA GLN A 61 -24.09 29.47 -37.17
C GLN A 61 -23.43 28.10 -37.09
N GLY A 62 -24.20 27.02 -37.21
CA GLY A 62 -23.75 25.62 -37.01
C GLY A 62 -22.54 25.14 -37.85
N ASN A 63 -21.99 25.98 -38.73
CA ASN A 63 -20.77 25.76 -39.52
C ASN A 63 -19.62 26.74 -39.15
N ALA A 64 -19.69 27.48 -38.05
CA ALA A 64 -18.74 28.57 -37.75
C ALA A 64 -17.37 28.15 -37.18
N LYS A 65 -16.97 26.87 -37.24
CA LYS A 65 -15.60 26.48 -36.85
C LYS A 65 -15.09 25.29 -37.67
N THR A 66 -14.01 25.51 -38.44
CA THR A 66 -13.24 24.46 -39.14
C THR A 66 -12.01 23.98 -38.33
N THR A 67 -11.76 24.57 -37.15
CA THR A 67 -10.58 24.32 -36.27
C THR A 67 -10.95 24.34 -34.78
N ALA A 68 -12.05 23.67 -34.38
CA ALA A 68 -12.41 23.52 -32.97
C ALA A 68 -11.50 22.48 -32.29
N THR A 69 -11.04 22.74 -31.06
CA THR A 69 -10.40 21.70 -30.25
C THR A 69 -11.42 20.60 -29.98
N ALA A 70 -11.08 19.37 -30.34
CA ALA A 70 -11.89 18.21 -29.98
C ALA A 70 -11.67 17.89 -28.51
N PHE A 71 -12.77 17.68 -27.79
CA PHE A 71 -12.75 17.15 -26.43
C PHE A 71 -13.49 15.82 -26.42
N GLU A 72 -12.94 14.84 -25.71
CA GLU A 72 -13.58 13.56 -25.47
C GLU A 72 -13.71 13.36 -23.96
N VAL A 73 -14.93 13.10 -23.48
CA VAL A 73 -15.21 12.97 -22.05
C VAL A 73 -15.67 11.56 -21.73
N THR A 74 -14.97 10.91 -20.81
CA THR A 74 -15.40 9.67 -20.17
C THR A 74 -16.08 10.01 -18.85
N TYR A 75 -17.38 9.74 -18.77
CA TYR A 75 -18.18 9.99 -17.57
C TYR A 75 -18.28 8.74 -16.68
N VAL A 76 -17.98 8.89 -15.40
CA VAL A 76 -18.15 7.85 -14.38
C VAL A 76 -19.15 8.34 -13.33
N ASN A 77 -20.25 7.60 -13.15
CA ASN A 77 -21.31 7.85 -12.17
C ASN A 77 -22.12 9.17 -12.30
N PHE A 78 -21.99 9.90 -13.41
CA PHE A 78 -22.81 11.09 -13.66
C PHE A 78 -24.25 10.74 -14.07
N SER A 79 -25.23 11.52 -13.61
CA SER A 79 -26.59 11.49 -14.16
C SER A 79 -26.65 12.14 -15.55
N PRO A 80 -27.66 11.84 -16.39
CA PRO A 80 -27.82 12.46 -17.70
C PRO A 80 -27.86 14.00 -17.66
N GLU A 81 -28.52 14.60 -16.67
CA GLU A 81 -28.61 16.05 -16.50
C GLU A 81 -27.26 16.67 -16.14
N ALA A 82 -26.49 15.98 -15.29
CA ALA A 82 -25.14 16.41 -14.93
C ALA A 82 -24.17 16.30 -16.12
N GLN A 83 -24.31 15.27 -16.95
CA GLN A 83 -23.54 15.14 -18.21
C GLN A 83 -23.85 16.29 -19.17
N LEU A 84 -25.12 16.70 -19.32
CA LEU A 84 -25.49 17.84 -20.16
C LEU A 84 -24.90 19.16 -19.67
N ALA A 85 -24.93 19.40 -18.36
CA ALA A 85 -24.28 20.57 -17.76
C ALA A 85 -22.77 20.56 -17.99
N PHE A 86 -22.11 19.41 -17.81
CA PHE A 86 -20.69 19.25 -18.08
C PHE A 86 -20.36 19.51 -19.55
N GLN A 87 -21.12 18.91 -20.47
CA GLN A 87 -20.91 19.07 -21.90
C GLN A 87 -21.02 20.53 -22.34
N LYS A 88 -21.91 21.32 -21.74
CA LYS A 88 -21.98 22.77 -22.02
C LYS A 88 -20.66 23.48 -21.67
N ALA A 89 -20.02 23.14 -20.56
CA ALA A 89 -18.73 23.73 -20.18
C ALA A 89 -17.62 23.31 -21.15
N VAL A 90 -17.61 22.05 -21.59
CA VAL A 90 -16.71 21.54 -22.63
C VAL A 90 -16.90 22.26 -23.94
N ASP A 91 -18.14 22.45 -24.38
CA ASP A 91 -18.44 23.15 -25.64
C ASP A 91 -17.98 24.62 -25.60
N ILE A 92 -18.07 25.27 -24.43
CA ILE A 92 -17.50 26.61 -24.23
C ILE A 92 -15.97 26.57 -24.42
N TRP A 93 -15.26 25.69 -23.71
CA TRP A 93 -13.79 25.56 -23.85
C TRP A 93 -13.35 25.21 -25.27
N ALA A 94 -14.07 24.30 -25.94
CA ALA A 94 -13.84 23.93 -27.34
C ALA A 94 -13.89 25.14 -28.30
N THR A 95 -14.59 26.23 -27.92
CA THR A 95 -14.59 27.48 -28.69
C THR A 95 -13.41 28.41 -28.38
N LEU A 96 -12.84 28.34 -27.17
CA LEU A 96 -11.89 29.32 -26.62
C LEU A 96 -10.42 28.97 -26.83
N ILE A 97 -10.09 27.68 -26.95
CA ILE A 97 -8.72 27.21 -27.22
C ILE A 97 -8.64 26.50 -28.58
N GLU A 98 -7.41 26.34 -29.07
CA GLU A 98 -7.07 25.64 -30.31
C GLU A 98 -5.99 24.59 -29.99
N SER A 99 -6.22 23.34 -30.40
CA SER A 99 -5.28 22.24 -30.29
C SER A 99 -5.42 21.34 -31.53
N PRO A 100 -4.29 20.91 -32.13
CA PRO A 100 -4.31 19.90 -33.19
C PRO A 100 -4.55 18.48 -32.66
N ARG A 101 -4.59 18.30 -31.33
CA ARG A 101 -4.82 17.03 -30.63
C ARG A 101 -6.12 17.06 -29.82
N THR A 102 -6.76 15.91 -29.69
CA THR A 102 -7.99 15.74 -28.90
C THR A 102 -7.65 15.80 -27.42
N ILE A 103 -8.36 16.62 -26.64
CA ILE A 103 -8.18 16.67 -25.19
C ILE A 103 -9.16 15.69 -24.53
N ARG A 104 -8.62 14.66 -23.87
CA ARG A 104 -9.38 13.60 -23.19
C ARG A 104 -9.58 13.93 -21.72
N ILE A 105 -10.82 13.85 -21.25
CA ILE A 105 -11.20 14.13 -19.87
C ILE A 105 -11.81 12.89 -19.23
N LEU A 106 -11.27 12.47 -18.08
CA LEU A 106 -11.95 11.53 -17.18
C LEU A 106 -12.70 12.32 -16.11
N ALA A 107 -14.03 12.26 -16.14
CA ALA A 107 -14.90 12.96 -15.20
C ALA A 107 -15.57 11.97 -14.24
N VAL A 108 -15.30 12.09 -12.93
CA VAL A 108 -15.80 11.18 -11.89
C VAL A 108 -16.76 11.90 -10.94
N TRP A 109 -17.99 11.39 -10.83
CA TRP A 109 -18.98 11.85 -9.86
C TRP A 109 -18.86 11.02 -8.58
N GLN A 110 -18.36 11.60 -7.49
CA GLN A 110 -18.04 10.88 -6.25
C GLN A 110 -18.14 11.74 -4.99
N PRO A 111 -18.30 11.15 -3.79
CA PRO A 111 -18.30 11.92 -2.55
C PRO A 111 -16.97 12.65 -2.34
N LEU A 112 -17.02 13.96 -2.09
CA LEU A 112 -15.84 14.76 -1.72
C LEU A 112 -16.00 15.37 -0.32
N GLY A 113 -14.92 15.95 0.21
CA GLY A 113 -14.90 16.60 1.52
C GLY A 113 -15.95 17.70 1.66
N SER A 114 -16.37 17.98 2.90
CA SER A 114 -17.37 19.01 3.20
C SER A 114 -16.93 20.38 2.64
N GLY A 115 -17.81 21.01 1.87
CA GLY A 115 -17.55 22.32 1.25
C GLY A 115 -16.72 22.28 -0.04
N VAL A 116 -16.28 21.11 -0.51
CA VAL A 116 -15.60 20.96 -1.82
C VAL A 116 -16.65 20.68 -2.90
N LEU A 117 -16.69 21.51 -3.94
CA LEU A 117 -17.61 21.38 -5.06
C LEU A 117 -17.06 20.42 -6.13
N GLY A 118 -15.78 20.58 -6.45
CA GLY A 118 -15.06 19.78 -7.42
C GLY A 118 -13.55 20.00 -7.31
N GLY A 119 -12.81 19.27 -8.15
CA GLY A 119 -11.39 19.45 -8.33
C GLY A 119 -10.92 18.83 -9.63
N ALA A 120 -9.94 19.44 -10.28
CA ALA A 120 -9.29 18.88 -11.46
C ALA A 120 -7.77 19.05 -11.45
N SER A 121 -7.13 18.19 -12.24
CA SER A 121 -5.70 18.22 -12.50
C SER A 121 -5.40 17.74 -13.92
N PRO A 122 -4.29 18.18 -14.52
CA PRO A 122 -3.69 17.46 -15.64
C PRO A 122 -3.47 15.99 -15.27
N GLY A 123 -3.75 15.06 -16.18
CA GLY A 123 -3.59 13.62 -15.94
C GLY A 123 -2.13 13.19 -15.82
N THR A 124 -1.24 13.87 -16.55
CA THR A 124 0.21 13.70 -16.46
C THR A 124 0.92 15.00 -16.85
N TYR A 125 2.22 15.09 -16.56
CA TYR A 125 3.06 16.21 -16.97
C TYR A 125 4.26 15.74 -17.78
N ILE A 126 4.66 16.53 -18.78
CA ILE A 126 5.78 16.25 -19.68
C ILE A 126 6.79 17.41 -19.60
N ARG A 127 8.09 17.11 -19.51
CA ARG A 127 9.16 18.11 -19.61
C ARG A 127 10.13 17.82 -20.74
N ASN A 128 10.85 18.86 -21.15
CA ASN A 128 11.98 18.81 -22.10
C ASN A 128 11.65 18.19 -23.47
N PHE A 129 10.40 18.30 -23.91
CA PHE A 129 9.98 17.85 -25.23
C PHE A 129 10.30 18.89 -26.32
N ASP A 130 10.37 18.43 -27.58
CA ASP A 130 10.62 19.34 -28.71
C ASP A 130 9.50 20.37 -28.86
N GLY A 131 9.86 21.65 -28.85
CA GLY A 131 8.92 22.77 -28.84
C GLY A 131 8.69 23.40 -27.47
N ALA A 132 9.15 22.80 -26.36
CA ALA A 132 9.04 23.40 -25.04
C ALA A 132 9.77 24.75 -24.96
N HIS A 133 9.06 25.82 -24.62
CA HIS A 133 9.63 27.16 -24.51
C HIS A 133 10.51 27.35 -23.28
N LYS A 134 10.13 26.68 -22.18
CA LYS A 134 10.87 26.62 -20.93
C LYS A 134 11.33 25.18 -20.72
N LEU A 135 12.62 24.96 -20.68
CA LEU A 135 13.19 23.66 -20.34
C LEU A 135 13.19 23.50 -18.81
N GLN A 136 13.36 22.27 -18.34
CA GLN A 136 13.27 21.92 -16.91
C GLN A 136 11.95 22.41 -16.28
N THR A 137 10.86 22.30 -17.04
CA THR A 137 9.52 22.75 -16.65
C THR A 137 8.51 21.66 -17.00
N TRP A 138 7.64 21.32 -16.05
CA TRP A 138 6.61 20.31 -16.17
C TRP A 138 5.35 20.89 -16.83
N TYR A 139 5.14 20.63 -18.11
CA TYR A 139 3.94 21.06 -18.84
C TYR A 139 2.79 20.08 -18.59
N PRO A 140 1.56 20.56 -18.31
CA PRO A 140 0.35 19.75 -18.41
C PRO A 140 0.31 19.02 -19.75
N VAL A 141 -0.04 17.73 -19.75
CA VAL A 141 0.03 16.89 -20.97
C VAL A 141 -0.75 17.48 -22.14
N ALA A 142 -1.99 17.96 -21.93
CA ALA A 142 -2.78 18.61 -22.98
C ALA A 142 -2.04 19.79 -23.63
N LEU A 143 -1.32 20.58 -22.83
CA LEU A 143 -0.53 21.71 -23.33
C LEU A 143 0.75 21.23 -24.03
N ALA A 144 1.42 20.20 -23.50
CA ALA A 144 2.60 19.62 -24.12
C ALA A 144 2.29 19.03 -25.50
N GLU A 145 1.20 18.26 -25.61
CA GLU A 145 0.73 17.66 -26.86
C GLU A 145 0.30 18.71 -27.86
N LYS A 146 -0.35 19.78 -27.40
CA LYS A 146 -0.68 20.94 -28.24
C LYS A 146 0.58 21.62 -28.80
N ILE A 147 1.60 21.83 -27.97
CA ILE A 147 2.87 22.45 -28.39
C ILE A 147 3.69 21.51 -29.29
N ALA A 148 3.62 20.19 -29.07
CA ALA A 148 4.40 19.17 -29.76
C ALA A 148 3.68 18.46 -30.93
N ASP A 149 2.36 18.67 -31.12
CA ASP A 149 1.50 18.03 -32.16
C ASP A 149 1.72 16.53 -32.22
N ARG A 150 1.73 15.91 -31.04
CA ARG A 150 1.78 14.47 -30.85
C ARG A 150 1.22 14.14 -29.49
N GLU A 151 0.63 12.97 -29.36
CA GLU A 151 0.22 12.40 -28.07
C GLU A 151 1.47 11.98 -27.28
N PHE A 152 1.43 12.14 -25.96
CA PHE A 152 2.47 11.69 -25.03
C PHE A 152 2.00 10.57 -24.09
N ASN A 153 0.69 10.45 -23.86
CA ASN A 153 0.07 9.41 -23.05
C ASN A 153 -0.62 8.35 -23.94
N ALA A 154 -0.95 7.19 -23.36
CA ALA A 154 -1.67 6.12 -24.05
C ALA A 154 -3.09 6.55 -24.41
N SER A 155 -3.72 5.93 -25.41
CA SER A 155 -5.04 6.34 -25.92
C SER A 155 -6.19 6.25 -24.90
N ASP A 156 -5.99 5.48 -23.82
CA ASP A 156 -6.92 5.29 -22.71
C ASP A 156 -6.57 6.13 -21.46
N ASP A 157 -5.39 6.75 -21.41
CA ASP A 157 -5.02 7.70 -20.35
C ASP A 157 -5.72 9.06 -20.59
N PRO A 158 -6.31 9.71 -19.56
CA PRO A 158 -6.89 11.04 -19.72
C PRO A 158 -5.82 12.16 -19.70
N ASP A 159 -6.07 13.25 -20.41
CA ASP A 159 -5.26 14.47 -20.35
C ASP A 159 -5.65 15.35 -19.16
N ILE A 160 -6.92 15.29 -18.78
CA ILE A 160 -7.48 15.96 -17.61
C ILE A 160 -8.24 14.94 -16.77
N PHE A 161 -7.91 14.87 -15.49
CA PHE A 161 -8.71 14.17 -14.50
C PHE A 161 -9.54 15.19 -13.72
N ALA A 162 -10.85 14.99 -13.62
CA ALA A 162 -11.76 15.88 -12.91
C ALA A 162 -12.75 15.10 -12.06
N GLN A 163 -13.00 15.58 -10.84
CA GLN A 163 -13.91 14.97 -9.87
C GLN A 163 -14.89 15.98 -9.30
N PHE A 164 -16.14 15.55 -9.07
CA PHE A 164 -17.23 16.44 -8.65
C PHE A 164 -18.05 15.80 -7.53
N ASN A 165 -18.47 16.62 -6.55
CA ASN A 165 -19.03 16.13 -5.30
C ASN A 165 -20.46 15.57 -5.45
N SER A 166 -20.58 14.25 -5.46
CA SER A 166 -21.87 13.56 -5.54
C SER A 166 -22.71 13.69 -4.26
N SER A 167 -22.10 14.07 -3.13
CA SER A 167 -22.79 14.26 -1.85
C SER A 167 -23.31 15.68 -1.65
N PHE A 168 -22.98 16.62 -2.54
CA PHE A 168 -23.49 17.98 -2.48
C PHE A 168 -24.94 18.02 -3.01
N ALA A 169 -25.90 18.33 -2.14
CA ALA A 169 -27.33 18.21 -2.44
C ALA A 169 -27.91 19.39 -3.24
N ASN A 170 -27.17 20.49 -3.39
CA ASN A 170 -27.66 21.76 -3.91
C ASN A 170 -27.17 22.10 -5.32
N TRP A 171 -26.92 21.09 -6.16
CA TRP A 171 -26.59 21.31 -7.56
C TRP A 171 -27.75 21.89 -8.37
N TYR A 172 -27.43 22.85 -9.24
CA TYR A 172 -28.25 23.24 -10.38
C TYR A 172 -27.62 22.71 -11.68
N PHE A 173 -28.35 21.84 -12.37
CA PHE A 173 -27.92 21.20 -13.61
C PHE A 173 -28.41 21.93 -14.87
N GLY A 174 -29.14 23.05 -14.71
CA GLY A 174 -29.70 23.79 -15.83
C GLY A 174 -28.62 24.44 -16.69
N THR A 175 -28.82 24.41 -18.00
CA THR A 175 -27.91 25.00 -18.99
C THR A 175 -28.40 26.34 -19.52
N ASP A 176 -29.41 26.94 -18.90
CA ASP A 176 -30.08 28.16 -19.35
C ASP A 176 -29.38 29.45 -18.91
N GLY A 177 -28.46 29.35 -17.95
CA GLY A 177 -27.76 30.49 -17.38
C GLY A 177 -28.64 31.34 -16.45
N VAL A 178 -29.69 30.75 -15.87
CA VAL A 178 -30.58 31.42 -14.93
C VAL A 178 -30.15 31.09 -13.49
N PRO A 179 -29.80 32.10 -12.66
CA PRO A 179 -29.49 31.88 -11.25
C PRO A 179 -30.64 31.23 -10.50
N GLN A 180 -30.33 30.19 -9.72
CA GLN A 180 -31.29 29.54 -8.84
C GLN A 180 -30.91 29.79 -7.37
N PRO A 181 -31.76 30.48 -6.58
CA PRO A 181 -31.49 30.74 -5.17
C PRO A 181 -31.22 29.45 -4.39
N GLY A 182 -30.16 29.45 -3.56
CA GLY A 182 -29.76 28.29 -2.75
C GLY A 182 -29.29 27.07 -3.54
N LYS A 183 -28.92 27.25 -4.82
CA LYS A 183 -28.31 26.22 -5.67
C LYS A 183 -27.03 26.73 -6.34
N THR A 184 -26.06 25.84 -6.50
CA THR A 184 -24.78 26.10 -7.17
C THR A 184 -24.82 25.61 -8.61
N ASP A 185 -24.43 26.46 -9.57
CA ASP A 185 -24.43 26.14 -11.01
C ASP A 185 -23.32 25.16 -11.39
N LEU A 186 -23.68 23.95 -11.83
CA LEU A 186 -22.68 22.92 -12.17
C LEU A 186 -21.85 23.30 -13.40
N VAL A 187 -22.42 24.02 -14.37
CA VAL A 187 -21.69 24.44 -15.58
C VAL A 187 -20.50 25.33 -15.19
N SER A 188 -20.71 26.27 -14.26
CA SER A 188 -19.63 27.11 -13.71
C SER A 188 -18.54 26.32 -13.01
N VAL A 189 -18.91 25.36 -12.15
CA VAL A 189 -17.91 24.53 -11.46
C VAL A 189 -17.12 23.70 -12.48
N VAL A 190 -17.78 23.04 -13.44
CA VAL A 190 -17.06 22.26 -14.47
C VAL A 190 -16.15 23.16 -15.31
N LEU A 191 -16.63 24.34 -15.72
CA LEU A 191 -15.85 25.28 -16.53
C LEU A 191 -14.59 25.75 -15.78
N HIS A 192 -14.72 26.01 -14.48
CA HIS A 192 -13.62 26.35 -13.57
C HIS A 192 -12.59 25.21 -13.48
N GLU A 193 -13.05 23.99 -13.18
CA GLU A 193 -12.17 22.84 -12.99
C GLU A 193 -11.41 22.47 -14.28
N ILE A 194 -12.04 22.54 -15.45
CA ILE A 194 -11.33 22.35 -16.72
C ILE A 194 -10.19 23.40 -16.86
N GLY A 195 -10.36 24.62 -16.36
CA GLY A 195 -9.29 25.62 -16.32
C GLY A 195 -8.04 25.16 -15.56
N HIS A 196 -8.20 24.46 -14.45
CA HIS A 196 -7.09 23.83 -13.73
C HIS A 196 -6.46 22.68 -14.53
N GLY A 197 -7.29 21.84 -15.15
CA GLY A 197 -6.83 20.77 -16.05
C GLY A 197 -6.00 21.29 -17.24
N LEU A 198 -6.33 22.48 -17.76
CA LEU A 198 -5.58 23.14 -18.83
C LEU A 198 -4.28 23.81 -18.37
N GLY A 199 -4.01 23.82 -17.05
CA GLY A 199 -2.70 24.23 -16.52
C GLY A 199 -2.70 25.45 -15.61
N ILE A 200 -3.86 26.01 -15.22
CA ILE A 200 -3.92 27.00 -14.14
C ILE A 200 -3.64 26.27 -12.81
N THR A 201 -2.37 25.98 -12.56
CA THR A 201 -1.90 25.18 -11.43
C THR A 201 -0.51 25.67 -11.02
N LYS A 202 -0.04 25.26 -9.85
CA LYS A 202 1.19 25.78 -9.24
C LYS A 202 2.05 24.65 -8.69
N ALA A 203 3.37 24.75 -8.84
CA ALA A 203 4.28 23.80 -8.20
C ALA A 203 4.63 24.21 -6.77
N TYR A 204 4.50 25.50 -6.44
CA TYR A 204 4.86 26.04 -5.13
C TYR A 204 4.01 25.50 -3.98
N ASP A 205 4.60 25.28 -2.82
CA ASP A 205 3.88 25.00 -1.57
C ASP A 205 4.56 25.71 -0.39
N VAL A 206 4.03 25.55 0.82
CA VAL A 206 4.69 26.00 2.04
C VAL A 206 4.77 24.87 3.06
N ASN A 207 5.89 24.81 3.77
CA ASN A 207 5.98 24.08 5.02
C ASN A 207 5.91 25.06 6.22
N THR A 208 6.20 24.57 7.42
CA THR A 208 6.11 25.39 8.64
C THR A 208 6.99 26.64 8.61
N THR A 209 8.13 26.62 7.91
CA THR A 209 9.13 27.71 7.94
C THR A 209 9.55 28.26 6.57
N GLN A 210 9.31 27.53 5.47
CA GLN A 210 9.81 27.82 4.14
C GLN A 210 8.73 27.67 3.06
N GLY A 211 8.87 28.42 1.97
CA GLY A 211 8.21 28.17 0.70
C GLY A 211 9.03 27.16 -0.07
N ILE A 212 8.38 26.16 -0.64
CA ILE A 212 8.99 24.99 -1.27
C ILE A 212 8.41 24.79 -2.67
N ILE A 213 9.03 23.90 -3.44
CA ILE A 213 8.33 23.20 -4.53
C ILE A 213 7.72 21.96 -3.92
N GLY A 214 6.43 21.71 -4.18
CA GLY A 214 5.74 20.51 -3.73
C GLY A 214 6.51 19.27 -4.18
N SER A 215 6.57 18.25 -3.32
CA SER A 215 7.37 17.03 -3.55
C SER A 215 7.16 16.43 -4.94
N PHE A 216 5.91 16.46 -5.44
CA PHE A 216 5.55 15.95 -6.76
C PHE A 216 6.29 16.63 -7.93
N PHE A 217 6.45 17.96 -7.89
CA PHE A 217 7.12 18.69 -8.98
C PHE A 217 8.61 18.90 -8.73
N SER A 218 9.04 18.73 -7.48
CA SER A 218 10.41 19.01 -7.03
C SER A 218 11.46 18.31 -7.91
N PRO A 219 12.56 18.99 -8.27
CA PRO A 219 12.91 20.38 -7.94
C PRO A 219 12.40 21.41 -8.98
N PHE A 220 11.46 21.05 -9.85
CA PHE A 220 11.11 21.84 -11.05
C PHE A 220 9.72 22.50 -10.97
N HIS A 221 9.49 23.44 -11.88
CA HIS A 221 8.28 24.29 -11.91
C HIS A 221 7.28 23.85 -12.97
N VAL A 222 6.07 24.41 -12.94
CA VAL A 222 5.11 24.35 -14.07
C VAL A 222 5.12 25.68 -14.85
N PRO A 223 4.59 25.75 -16.10
CA PRO A 223 4.61 26.98 -16.91
C PRO A 223 4.03 28.21 -16.20
N TYR A 224 3.01 28.02 -15.37
CA TYR A 224 2.36 29.07 -14.59
C TYR A 224 3.33 29.80 -13.64
N ASP A 225 4.21 29.06 -12.95
CA ASP A 225 5.11 29.60 -11.92
C ASP A 225 6.11 30.60 -12.50
N HIS A 226 6.54 30.40 -13.76
CA HIS A 226 7.49 31.29 -14.46
C HIS A 226 6.96 32.71 -14.67
N PHE A 227 5.66 32.93 -14.48
CA PHE A 227 5.03 34.25 -14.60
C PHE A 227 4.68 34.88 -13.25
N LEU A 228 4.88 34.17 -12.13
CA LEU A 228 4.60 34.71 -10.82
C LEU A 228 5.66 35.73 -10.38
N GLU A 229 5.22 36.84 -9.82
CA GLU A 229 6.07 37.90 -9.29
C GLU A 229 5.53 38.47 -7.97
N THR A 230 6.46 38.95 -7.14
CA THR A 230 6.14 39.70 -5.92
C THR A 230 5.51 41.05 -6.27
N GLY A 231 4.91 41.74 -5.29
CA GLY A 231 4.38 43.08 -5.51
C GLY A 231 5.40 44.13 -5.97
N ALA A 232 6.70 43.88 -5.74
CA ALA A 232 7.81 44.69 -6.23
C ALA A 232 8.26 44.34 -7.67
N GLY A 233 7.64 43.34 -8.31
CA GLY A 233 7.96 42.90 -9.67
C GLY A 233 9.15 41.93 -9.76
N LEU A 234 9.53 41.28 -8.66
CA LEU A 234 10.57 40.23 -8.68
C LEU A 234 9.93 38.90 -9.06
N ASN A 235 10.38 38.30 -10.16
CA ASN A 235 9.93 36.97 -10.58
C ASN A 235 10.32 35.89 -9.57
N LEU A 236 9.40 34.99 -9.23
CA LEU A 236 9.63 34.03 -8.15
C LEU A 236 10.72 33.00 -8.49
N VAL A 237 10.73 32.45 -9.71
CA VAL A 237 11.74 31.47 -10.15
C VAL A 237 13.14 32.11 -10.14
N GLN A 238 13.27 33.33 -10.66
CA GLN A 238 14.57 34.01 -10.75
C GLN A 238 15.03 34.63 -9.43
N GLY A 239 14.12 34.95 -8.53
CA GLY A 239 14.39 35.71 -7.31
C GLY A 239 14.65 34.86 -6.07
N PHE A 240 14.28 33.58 -6.08
CA PHE A 240 14.32 32.72 -4.91
C PHE A 240 14.85 31.32 -5.25
N THR A 241 15.48 30.67 -4.27
CA THR A 241 15.87 29.26 -4.34
C THR A 241 15.06 28.48 -3.30
N PRO A 242 13.98 27.78 -3.69
CA PRO A 242 13.26 26.86 -2.81
C PRO A 242 14.19 25.73 -2.32
N PRO A 243 14.04 25.26 -1.07
CA PRO A 243 13.15 25.78 -0.03
C PRO A 243 13.72 27.05 0.63
N SER A 244 12.91 28.11 0.78
CA SER A 244 13.38 29.32 1.48
C SER A 244 12.30 30.08 2.26
N GLY A 245 12.71 30.68 3.39
CA GLY A 245 11.86 31.54 4.21
C GLY A 245 11.37 32.80 3.48
N PRO A 246 12.22 33.53 2.72
CA PRO A 246 11.77 34.67 1.91
C PRO A 246 10.69 34.31 0.90
N LEU A 247 10.81 33.16 0.22
CA LEU A 247 9.76 32.68 -0.68
C LEU A 247 8.44 32.45 0.08
N ARG A 248 8.47 31.84 1.26
CA ARG A 248 7.27 31.65 2.11
C ARG A 248 6.53 32.96 2.32
N THR A 249 7.26 34.01 2.67
CA THR A 249 6.69 35.34 2.93
C THR A 249 5.90 35.84 1.73
N GLU A 250 6.41 35.65 0.51
CA GLU A 250 5.73 36.05 -0.72
C GLU A 250 4.50 35.19 -1.02
N LEU A 251 4.62 33.86 -0.85
CA LEU A 251 3.51 32.91 -1.05
C LEU A 251 2.34 33.11 -0.06
N THR A 252 2.57 33.83 1.05
CA THR A 252 1.55 34.20 2.06
C THR A 252 1.40 35.71 2.24
N SER A 253 1.71 36.52 1.21
CA SER A 253 1.84 37.99 1.34
C SER A 253 0.55 38.78 1.08
N THR A 254 -0.49 38.15 0.53
CA THR A 254 -1.65 38.80 -0.11
C THR A 254 -1.31 39.73 -1.29
N ASN A 255 -0.06 39.71 -1.75
CA ASN A 255 0.52 40.67 -2.68
C ASN A 255 1.36 39.96 -3.77
N LEU A 256 0.81 38.89 -4.32
CA LEU A 256 1.39 38.10 -5.41
C LEU A 256 0.65 38.38 -6.72
N PHE A 257 1.38 38.40 -7.83
CA PHE A 257 0.84 38.70 -9.15
C PHE A 257 1.33 37.72 -10.20
N PHE A 258 0.50 37.46 -11.22
CA PHE A 258 0.89 36.82 -12.46
C PHE A 258 1.19 37.92 -13.48
N ARG A 259 2.42 37.97 -13.98
CA ARG A 259 2.85 38.92 -15.01
C ARG A 259 2.45 38.42 -16.39
N SER A 260 1.61 39.18 -17.08
CA SER A 260 1.25 38.93 -18.47
C SER A 260 1.43 40.22 -19.28
N PRO A 261 2.42 40.27 -20.19
CA PRO A 261 2.62 41.42 -21.09
C PRO A 261 1.42 41.72 -21.98
N LEU A 262 0.45 40.81 -22.05
CA LEU A 262 -0.74 40.89 -22.88
C LEU A 262 -1.93 41.62 -22.19
N LEU A 263 -1.79 42.07 -20.94
CA LEU A 263 -2.86 42.72 -20.16
C LEU A 263 -2.77 44.26 -20.18
N SER A 264 -3.82 44.97 -20.59
CA SER A 264 -3.77 46.40 -20.95
C SER A 264 -3.61 47.45 -19.83
N THR A 265 -3.85 47.13 -18.55
CA THR A 265 -3.94 48.16 -17.49
C THR A 265 -2.80 48.21 -16.48
N VAL A 266 -2.03 47.12 -16.27
CA VAL A 266 -0.76 47.13 -15.49
C VAL A 266 0.15 45.94 -15.89
N ASN A 267 -0.14 45.22 -16.98
CA ASN A 267 0.55 43.98 -17.39
C ASN A 267 0.65 42.88 -16.31
N ARG A 268 -0.22 42.89 -15.29
CA ARG A 268 -0.21 41.88 -14.21
C ARG A 268 -1.61 41.63 -13.61
N ALA A 269 -1.89 40.38 -13.25
CA ALA A 269 -3.13 39.94 -12.61
C ALA A 269 -2.86 39.56 -11.15
N LYS A 270 -3.74 39.93 -10.22
CA LYS A 270 -3.53 39.63 -8.80
C LYS A 270 -3.91 38.18 -8.49
N VAL A 271 -3.04 37.47 -7.79
CA VAL A 271 -3.21 36.05 -7.47
C VAL A 271 -3.62 35.88 -6.01
N TYR A 272 -4.46 34.89 -5.73
CA TYR A 272 -4.92 34.55 -4.39
C TYR A 272 -3.78 33.95 -3.55
N ALA A 273 -3.12 34.79 -2.76
CA ALA A 273 -2.04 34.40 -1.83
C ALA A 273 -2.39 34.80 -0.38
N PRO A 274 -3.39 34.18 0.25
CA PRO A 274 -3.85 34.54 1.59
C PRO A 274 -2.72 34.44 2.65
N ALA A 275 -2.87 35.20 3.74
CA ALA A 275 -1.90 35.17 4.85
C ALA A 275 -1.76 33.79 5.51
N THR A 276 -2.85 33.02 5.51
CA THR A 276 -2.84 31.59 5.84
C THR A 276 -2.91 30.80 4.55
N PHE A 277 -1.87 30.04 4.25
CA PHE A 277 -1.81 29.23 3.04
C PHE A 277 -2.89 28.14 3.06
N ALA A 278 -3.65 28.03 1.97
CA ALA A 278 -4.67 27.02 1.75
C ALA A 278 -4.17 26.02 0.70
N GLY A 279 -3.69 24.86 1.16
CA GLY A 279 -3.24 23.77 0.31
C GLY A 279 -4.40 23.26 -0.55
N GLY A 280 -4.45 23.67 -1.82
CA GLY A 280 -5.55 23.40 -2.73
C GLY A 280 -6.14 24.64 -3.41
N SER A 281 -5.92 25.85 -2.86
CA SER A 281 -6.43 27.09 -3.47
C SER A 281 -5.39 28.21 -3.58
N SER A 282 -4.46 28.32 -2.63
CA SER A 282 -3.40 29.34 -2.68
C SER A 282 -2.61 29.24 -3.98
N ILE A 283 -2.37 30.40 -4.60
CA ILE A 283 -1.56 30.63 -5.82
C ILE A 283 -2.19 30.11 -7.11
N ALA A 284 -3.09 29.12 -7.06
CA ALA A 284 -3.76 28.57 -8.24
C ALA A 284 -5.02 29.35 -8.67
N HIS A 285 -5.36 30.46 -8.00
CA HIS A 285 -6.58 31.22 -8.26
C HIS A 285 -6.32 32.72 -8.39
N LEU A 286 -7.24 33.42 -9.06
CA LEU A 286 -7.32 34.88 -9.03
C LEU A 286 -7.78 35.36 -7.65
N ASP A 287 -7.32 36.54 -7.24
CA ASP A 287 -7.69 37.13 -5.94
C ASP A 287 -9.20 37.42 -5.86
N GLU A 288 -9.89 36.73 -4.94
CA GLU A 288 -11.34 36.85 -4.72
C GLU A 288 -11.78 38.31 -4.55
N SER A 289 -11.10 39.09 -3.69
CA SER A 289 -11.48 40.46 -3.39
C SER A 289 -11.35 41.43 -4.58
N THR A 290 -10.49 41.08 -5.53
CA THR A 290 -10.19 41.89 -6.72
C THR A 290 -11.12 41.56 -7.87
N TYR A 291 -11.48 40.29 -8.04
CA TYR A 291 -12.16 39.81 -9.26
C TYR A 291 -13.59 39.33 -9.05
N ASN A 292 -14.04 39.08 -7.82
CA ASN A 292 -15.43 38.76 -7.55
C ASN A 292 -16.35 39.91 -8.05
N GLY A 293 -17.48 39.55 -8.65
CA GLY A 293 -18.41 40.49 -9.27
C GLY A 293 -17.93 41.10 -10.60
N THR A 294 -16.80 40.65 -11.13
CA THR A 294 -16.26 41.10 -12.43
C THR A 294 -16.36 40.00 -13.49
N PRO A 295 -16.13 40.31 -14.79
CA PRO A 295 -16.05 39.29 -15.83
C PRO A 295 -14.93 38.24 -15.67
N ASN A 296 -14.03 38.38 -14.69
CA ASN A 296 -12.94 37.43 -14.41
C ASN A 296 -13.17 36.63 -13.12
N ALA A 297 -14.39 36.63 -12.58
CA ALA A 297 -14.71 35.98 -11.31
C ALA A 297 -14.60 34.44 -11.37
N LEU A 298 -14.67 33.82 -12.56
CA LEU A 298 -14.74 32.35 -12.65
C LEU A 298 -13.59 31.66 -11.91
N MET A 299 -12.34 32.09 -12.09
CA MET A 299 -11.15 31.43 -11.51
C MET A 299 -10.76 31.99 -10.14
N THR A 300 -11.70 32.57 -9.38
CA THR A 300 -11.49 32.87 -7.96
C THR A 300 -11.77 31.62 -7.11
N PRO A 301 -11.28 31.52 -5.86
CA PRO A 301 -11.28 30.25 -5.11
C PRO A 301 -12.66 29.80 -4.58
N PHE A 302 -13.71 30.61 -4.73
CA PHE A 302 -15.03 30.34 -4.16
C PHE A 302 -16.15 30.58 -5.16
N ILE A 303 -17.05 29.59 -5.29
CA ILE A 303 -18.29 29.71 -6.07
C ILE A 303 -19.49 29.69 -5.12
N GLY A 304 -20.35 30.69 -5.25
CA GLY A 304 -21.51 30.92 -4.40
C GLY A 304 -22.80 30.33 -4.94
N ASP A 305 -23.83 30.30 -4.09
CA ASP A 305 -25.18 30.00 -4.55
C ASP A 305 -25.67 31.12 -5.48
N ALA A 306 -26.48 30.75 -6.47
CA ALA A 306 -26.99 31.66 -7.50
C ALA A 306 -25.91 32.45 -8.29
N GLU A 307 -24.64 32.00 -8.29
CA GLU A 307 -23.62 32.51 -9.20
C GLU A 307 -23.62 31.67 -10.49
N VAL A 308 -23.81 32.34 -11.62
CA VAL A 308 -23.77 31.75 -12.96
C VAL A 308 -22.65 32.41 -13.73
N MET A 309 -21.54 31.71 -13.87
CA MET A 309 -20.32 32.18 -14.53
C MET A 309 -19.97 31.27 -15.71
N HIS A 310 -20.46 31.56 -16.92
CA HIS A 310 -20.26 30.72 -18.10
C HIS A 310 -19.13 31.26 -19.01
N ASN A 311 -18.17 31.99 -18.45
CA ASN A 311 -17.03 32.54 -19.19
C ASN A 311 -15.79 32.66 -18.27
N PRO A 312 -14.62 32.13 -18.67
CA PRO A 312 -13.39 32.23 -17.88
C PRO A 312 -12.81 33.64 -17.78
N GLY A 313 -13.24 34.55 -18.66
CA GLY A 313 -12.83 35.95 -18.63
C GLY A 313 -11.49 36.23 -19.32
N PRO A 314 -11.27 37.48 -19.74
CA PRO A 314 -10.09 37.86 -20.53
C PRO A 314 -8.75 37.67 -19.80
N VAL A 315 -8.71 37.80 -18.46
CA VAL A 315 -7.45 37.65 -17.70
C VAL A 315 -6.91 36.24 -17.79
N VAL A 316 -7.74 35.23 -17.49
CA VAL A 316 -7.37 33.82 -17.54
C VAL A 316 -6.93 33.42 -18.95
N MET A 317 -7.65 33.90 -19.97
CA MET A 317 -7.30 33.63 -21.36
C MET A 317 -5.93 34.19 -21.76
N ARG A 318 -5.52 35.37 -21.26
CA ARG A 318 -4.17 35.90 -21.49
C ARG A 318 -3.09 35.16 -20.71
N MET A 319 -3.40 34.66 -19.52
CA MET A 319 -2.48 33.81 -18.76
C MET A 319 -2.20 32.49 -19.49
N LEU A 320 -3.25 31.82 -19.99
CA LEU A 320 -3.12 30.60 -20.80
C LEU A 320 -2.31 30.87 -22.08
N ALA A 321 -2.55 32.01 -22.74
CA ALA A 321 -1.79 32.42 -23.91
C ALA A 321 -0.29 32.48 -23.65
N ASP A 322 0.12 33.16 -22.57
CA ASP A 322 1.53 33.28 -22.16
C ASP A 322 2.16 31.93 -21.78
N MET A 323 1.39 31.02 -21.18
CA MET A 323 1.85 29.67 -20.86
C MET A 323 2.12 28.78 -22.10
N GLY A 324 1.52 29.10 -23.24
CA GLY A 324 1.71 28.36 -24.51
C GLY A 324 0.43 27.92 -25.22
N TRP A 325 -0.75 28.21 -24.66
CA TRP A 325 -2.03 27.99 -25.36
C TRP A 325 -2.23 28.92 -26.57
N ILE A 326 -1.36 29.90 -26.76
CA ILE A 326 -1.06 30.50 -28.08
C ILE A 326 0.41 30.27 -28.39
N ASN A 327 0.71 29.63 -29.53
CA ASN A 327 2.06 29.22 -29.88
C ASN A 327 2.41 29.38 -31.37
N VAL A 328 3.68 29.67 -31.66
CA VAL A 328 4.30 29.44 -32.97
C VAL A 328 5.30 28.31 -32.82
N ARG A 329 4.99 27.18 -33.43
CA ARG A 329 5.90 26.05 -33.48
C ARG A 329 6.97 26.29 -34.54
N VAL A 330 8.22 26.16 -34.11
CA VAL A 330 9.38 26.15 -34.99
C VAL A 330 9.71 24.69 -35.30
N LEU A 331 9.47 24.25 -36.53
CA LEU A 331 9.88 22.93 -37.01
C LEU A 331 11.28 23.02 -37.59
N HIS A 332 12.24 22.35 -36.95
CA HIS A 332 13.64 22.32 -37.35
C HIS A 332 14.27 21.01 -36.87
N THR A 333 15.08 20.40 -37.73
CA THR A 333 15.92 19.23 -37.41
C THR A 333 17.34 19.73 -37.16
N SER A 334 17.91 19.39 -36.01
CA SER A 334 19.27 19.78 -35.65
C SER A 334 20.27 19.26 -36.69
N LEU A 335 21.34 20.03 -36.92
CA LEU A 335 22.43 19.60 -37.77
C LEU A 335 23.21 18.48 -37.08
N ALA A 336 23.53 17.42 -37.83
CA ALA A 336 24.41 16.36 -37.38
C ALA A 336 25.88 16.81 -37.41
N ASN A 337 26.74 16.07 -36.72
CA ASN A 337 28.18 16.22 -36.94
C ASN A 337 28.50 15.98 -38.43
N THR A 338 29.58 16.57 -38.92
CA THR A 338 29.93 16.48 -40.34
C THR A 338 31.43 16.60 -40.55
N GLU A 339 31.96 15.88 -41.53
CA GLU A 339 33.36 16.06 -41.94
C GLU A 339 33.56 17.23 -42.90
N ASN A 340 32.46 17.88 -43.32
CA ASN A 340 32.51 19.07 -44.18
C ASN A 340 32.94 20.30 -43.38
N VAL A 341 34.16 20.76 -43.61
CA VAL A 341 34.69 22.01 -43.03
C VAL A 341 34.75 23.18 -44.02
N ASN A 342 34.34 22.97 -45.27
CA ASN A 342 34.62 23.90 -46.39
C ASN A 342 33.38 24.61 -46.94
N SER A 343 32.18 24.07 -46.73
CA SER A 343 30.94 24.69 -47.25
C SER A 343 30.04 25.19 -46.13
N PRO A 344 29.30 26.30 -46.32
CA PRO A 344 28.39 26.84 -45.32
C PRO A 344 27.35 25.81 -44.83
N PHE A 345 26.96 25.94 -43.56
CA PHE A 345 25.98 25.07 -42.92
C PHE A 345 24.59 25.70 -42.96
N VAL A 346 23.69 25.09 -43.73
CA VAL A 346 22.34 25.63 -43.97
C VAL A 346 21.40 25.20 -42.84
N VAL A 347 20.74 26.17 -42.21
CA VAL A 347 19.70 25.95 -41.21
C VAL A 347 18.36 26.36 -41.80
N THR A 348 17.44 25.40 -41.89
CA THR A 348 16.08 25.62 -42.39
C THR A 348 15.07 25.39 -41.27
N ALA A 349 14.07 26.26 -41.18
CA ALA A 349 12.98 26.17 -40.21
C ALA A 349 11.64 26.42 -40.89
N THR A 350 10.61 25.66 -40.51
CA THR A 350 9.23 25.88 -40.96
C THR A 350 8.38 26.32 -39.76
N LEU A 351 7.62 27.40 -39.91
CA LEU A 351 6.81 27.97 -38.83
C LEU A 351 5.34 27.57 -38.98
N GLN A 352 4.74 27.15 -37.86
CA GLN A 352 3.31 26.86 -37.76
C GLN A 352 2.74 27.66 -36.59
N SER A 353 1.93 28.68 -36.88
CA SER A 353 1.25 29.48 -35.86
C SER A 353 -0.19 29.02 -35.68
N ASP A 354 -0.68 29.12 -34.44
CA ASP A 354 -2.12 29.04 -34.17
C ASP A 354 -2.88 30.10 -35.00
N THR A 355 -4.14 29.83 -35.32
CA THR A 355 -4.90 30.67 -36.26
C THR A 355 -5.67 31.78 -35.56
N LYS A 356 -5.90 31.66 -34.24
CA LYS A 356 -6.63 32.63 -33.43
C LYS A 356 -6.06 32.82 -32.01
N ASP A 357 -6.09 34.06 -31.56
CA ASP A 357 -5.88 34.47 -30.17
C ASP A 357 -7.20 34.27 -29.38
N PRO A 358 -7.18 34.00 -28.06
CA PRO A 358 -8.37 33.90 -27.22
C PRO A 358 -9.38 35.05 -27.23
N ASP A 359 -9.01 36.24 -27.73
CA ASP A 359 -9.96 37.33 -27.97
C ASP A 359 -10.67 37.24 -29.34
N GLY A 360 -10.34 36.23 -30.14
CA GLY A 360 -10.86 35.99 -31.48
C GLY A 360 -10.11 36.69 -32.62
N SER A 361 -9.03 37.43 -32.33
CA SER A 361 -8.15 38.02 -33.34
C SER A 361 -7.22 36.97 -33.97
N SER A 362 -6.64 37.26 -35.14
CA SER A 362 -5.71 36.34 -35.80
C SER A 362 -4.33 36.42 -35.15
N TYR A 363 -3.85 35.28 -34.66
CA TYR A 363 -2.48 35.14 -34.18
C TYR A 363 -1.53 34.88 -35.35
N SER A 364 -0.33 35.48 -35.33
CA SER A 364 0.67 35.33 -36.38
C SER A 364 2.08 35.62 -35.87
N PHE A 365 3.09 35.35 -36.71
CA PHE A 365 4.47 35.76 -36.46
C PHE A 365 4.94 36.89 -37.38
N ASP A 366 5.98 37.61 -36.96
CA ASP A 366 6.68 38.57 -37.80
C ASP A 366 7.77 37.84 -38.61
N ALA A 367 7.49 37.62 -39.89
CA ALA A 367 8.43 36.99 -40.83
C ALA A 367 9.76 37.75 -40.97
N GLY A 368 9.79 39.06 -40.69
CA GLY A 368 11.01 39.87 -40.70
C GLY A 368 11.88 39.71 -39.45
N GLU A 369 11.35 39.11 -38.38
CA GLU A 369 12.04 38.89 -37.11
C GLU A 369 12.51 37.44 -36.90
N VAL A 370 12.40 36.58 -37.93
CA VAL A 370 12.95 35.22 -37.90
C VAL A 370 14.47 35.28 -38.06
N LYS A 371 15.19 34.83 -37.04
CA LYS A 371 16.66 34.99 -36.91
C LYS A 371 17.32 33.67 -36.52
N LEU A 372 18.50 33.43 -37.09
CA LEU A 372 19.43 32.39 -36.66
C LEU A 372 20.51 33.04 -35.79
N ASN A 373 20.76 32.49 -34.61
CA ASN A 373 21.81 32.92 -33.71
C ASN A 373 22.82 31.79 -33.58
N TYR A 374 24.09 32.02 -33.89
CA TYR A 374 25.12 30.98 -33.83
C TYR A 374 26.42 31.45 -33.17
N THR A 375 27.20 30.50 -32.66
CA THR A 375 28.48 30.70 -32.00
C THR A 375 29.46 29.60 -32.37
N THR A 376 30.75 29.90 -32.36
CA THR A 376 31.84 28.92 -32.50
C THR A 376 32.74 28.88 -31.26
N ASN A 377 32.42 29.69 -30.24
CA ASN A 377 33.16 29.78 -28.97
C ASN A 377 32.28 29.56 -27.74
N GLY A 378 31.00 29.24 -27.93
CA GLY A 378 30.01 28.96 -26.88
C GLY A 378 29.51 30.17 -26.10
N THR A 379 30.10 31.37 -26.26
CA THR A 379 29.83 32.52 -25.39
C THR A 379 29.30 33.75 -26.11
N THR A 380 29.70 33.97 -27.37
CA THR A 380 29.27 35.12 -28.17
C THR A 380 28.46 34.65 -29.36
N PHE A 381 27.22 35.13 -29.48
CA PHE A 381 26.33 34.79 -30.59
C PHE A 381 26.36 35.85 -31.69
N THR A 382 26.49 35.40 -32.93
CA THR A 382 26.25 36.18 -34.14
C THR A 382 24.81 35.95 -34.58
N THR A 383 24.04 37.02 -34.75
CA THR A 383 22.64 36.95 -35.20
C THR A 383 22.55 37.30 -36.68
N ILE A 384 21.89 36.45 -37.46
CA ILE A 384 21.60 36.66 -38.88
C ILE A 384 20.11 36.51 -39.17
N ALA A 385 19.56 37.33 -40.06
CA ALA A 385 18.18 37.20 -40.50
C ALA A 385 18.00 35.95 -41.37
N MET A 386 16.91 35.21 -41.15
CA MET A 386 16.53 34.10 -42.02
C MET A 386 15.65 34.60 -43.16
N SER A 387 15.92 34.15 -44.38
CA SER A 387 15.17 34.54 -45.57
C SER A 387 14.14 33.49 -45.97
N PRO A 388 12.96 33.86 -46.49
CA PRO A 388 11.98 32.90 -47.00
C PRO A 388 12.56 32.03 -48.14
N THR A 389 12.25 30.74 -48.15
CA THR A 389 12.73 29.80 -49.20
C THR A 389 11.86 29.81 -50.46
N GLY A 390 10.68 30.44 -50.40
CA GLY A 390 9.63 30.33 -51.41
C GLY A 390 8.58 29.25 -51.10
N GLN A 391 8.85 28.36 -50.14
CA GLN A 391 7.83 27.48 -49.55
C GLN A 391 7.06 28.23 -48.44
N PRO A 392 5.74 27.99 -48.26
CA PRO A 392 4.95 28.65 -47.23
C PRO A 392 5.56 28.51 -45.83
N ASN A 393 5.73 29.63 -45.12
CA ASN A 393 6.24 29.73 -43.74
C ASN A 393 7.63 29.08 -43.52
N GLN A 394 8.40 28.82 -44.56
CA GLN A 394 9.73 28.23 -44.45
C GLN A 394 10.83 29.28 -44.66
N PHE A 395 11.79 29.28 -43.75
CA PHE A 395 12.90 30.23 -43.69
C PHE A 395 14.24 29.50 -43.64
N THR A 396 15.26 30.14 -44.19
CA THR A 396 16.62 29.59 -44.20
C THR A 396 17.68 30.65 -43.92
N ALA A 397 18.76 30.24 -43.28
CA ALA A 397 19.99 31.01 -43.17
C ALA A 397 21.19 30.05 -43.20
N SER A 398 22.40 30.58 -43.31
CA SER A 398 23.60 29.75 -43.37
C SER A 398 24.70 30.29 -42.47
N MET A 399 25.30 29.39 -41.70
CA MET A 399 26.49 29.68 -40.91
C MET A 399 27.73 29.51 -41.80
N PRO A 400 28.68 30.45 -41.78
CA PRO A 400 29.89 30.33 -42.58
C PRO A 400 30.77 29.18 -42.08
N ALA A 401 31.35 28.42 -43.00
CA ALA A 401 32.40 27.45 -42.70
C ALA A 401 33.70 28.15 -42.31
N THR A 402 34.44 27.56 -41.38
CA THR A 402 35.76 28.08 -40.93
C THR A 402 36.94 27.53 -41.73
N GLY A 403 36.76 26.46 -42.51
CA GLY A 403 37.86 25.73 -43.15
C GLY A 403 38.67 24.84 -42.20
N ALA A 404 38.28 24.75 -40.92
CA ALA A 404 38.98 23.99 -39.90
C ALA A 404 38.01 23.25 -38.98
N ALA A 405 38.50 22.23 -38.28
CA ALA A 405 37.69 21.48 -37.34
C ALA A 405 37.21 22.37 -36.17
N ILE A 406 35.91 22.47 -35.93
CA ILE A 406 35.33 23.33 -34.91
C ILE A 406 33.92 22.87 -34.51
N SER A 407 33.50 23.22 -33.28
CA SER A 407 32.14 23.02 -32.79
C SER A 407 31.30 24.29 -33.03
N TYR A 408 30.09 24.10 -33.54
CA TYR A 408 29.10 25.16 -33.75
C TYR A 408 27.96 24.99 -32.75
N GLY A 409 27.58 26.08 -32.08
CA GLY A 409 26.36 26.21 -31.31
C GLY A 409 25.35 27.11 -32.04
N TYR A 410 24.07 26.76 -32.13
CA TYR A 410 23.07 27.65 -32.72
C TYR A 410 21.63 27.46 -32.21
N TYR A 411 20.81 28.51 -32.30
CA TYR A 411 19.37 28.46 -32.04
C TYR A 411 18.61 29.42 -32.96
N ILE A 412 17.34 29.12 -33.20
CA ILE A 412 16.42 29.95 -33.99
C ILE A 412 15.61 30.82 -33.03
N SER A 413 15.38 32.08 -33.38
CA SER A 413 14.51 32.99 -32.62
C SER A 413 13.54 33.72 -33.54
N LEU A 414 12.33 34.00 -33.08
CA LEU A 414 11.35 34.82 -33.80
C LEU A 414 10.55 35.69 -32.83
N LYS A 415 9.89 36.72 -33.37
CA LYS A 415 8.85 37.47 -32.64
C LYS A 415 7.47 37.17 -33.20
N ASP A 416 6.50 37.05 -32.30
CA ASP A 416 5.11 36.98 -32.69
C ASP A 416 4.44 38.36 -32.80
N ASN A 417 3.23 38.41 -33.34
CA ASN A 417 2.45 39.66 -33.47
C ASN A 417 1.95 40.20 -32.12
N LEU A 418 2.19 39.49 -31.02
CA LEU A 418 1.97 39.93 -29.65
C LEU A 418 3.26 40.49 -28.99
N GLY A 419 4.38 40.51 -29.71
CA GLY A 419 5.66 41.03 -29.25
C GLY A 419 6.47 40.06 -28.38
N ARG A 420 6.05 38.80 -28.24
CA ARG A 420 6.76 37.76 -27.50
C ARG A 420 7.91 37.21 -28.35
N THR A 421 9.03 36.89 -27.71
CA THR A 421 10.17 36.23 -28.37
C THR A 421 10.13 34.74 -28.09
N LEU A 422 10.09 33.94 -29.15
CA LEU A 422 10.09 32.47 -29.08
C LEU A 422 11.42 31.95 -29.64
N THR A 423 11.97 30.90 -29.02
CA THR A 423 13.25 30.32 -29.40
C THR A 423 13.19 28.80 -29.54
N LYS A 424 13.99 28.25 -30.44
CA LYS A 424 14.21 26.80 -30.59
C LYS A 424 15.72 26.50 -30.67
N PRO A 425 16.28 25.76 -29.70
CA PRO A 425 15.63 25.23 -28.48
C PRO A 425 15.13 26.34 -27.55
N GLY A 426 14.27 25.97 -26.58
CA GLY A 426 13.77 26.90 -25.56
C GLY A 426 14.83 27.38 -24.57
N VAL A 427 14.41 28.16 -23.58
CA VAL A 427 15.30 28.67 -22.52
C VAL A 427 15.28 27.77 -21.29
N LEU A 428 16.45 27.60 -20.66
CA LEU A 428 16.60 26.98 -19.35
C LEU A 428 16.33 28.02 -18.26
N SER A 429 15.57 27.67 -17.22
CA SER A 429 15.33 28.53 -16.07
C SER A 429 15.72 27.77 -14.79
N ASP A 430 16.76 28.22 -14.12
CA ASP A 430 17.17 27.70 -12.82
C ASP A 430 16.74 28.64 -11.69
N ASP A 431 16.47 28.06 -10.52
CA ASP A 431 16.07 28.82 -9.34
C ASP A 431 17.15 29.83 -8.89
N GLY A 432 16.72 31.05 -8.60
CA GLY A 432 17.60 32.15 -8.19
C GLY A 432 18.51 32.68 -9.30
N SER A 433 18.29 32.27 -10.56
CA SER A 433 19.16 32.62 -11.69
C SER A 433 18.37 33.19 -12.87
N ALA A 434 19.03 34.00 -13.69
CA ALA A 434 18.45 34.49 -14.93
C ALA A 434 18.32 33.34 -15.96
N PRO A 435 17.27 33.31 -16.80
CA PRO A 435 17.12 32.28 -17.81
C PRO A 435 18.29 32.23 -18.80
N VAL A 436 18.73 31.03 -19.17
CA VAL A 436 19.85 30.77 -20.08
C VAL A 436 19.33 30.19 -21.39
N GLN A 437 19.66 30.80 -22.52
CA GLN A 437 19.28 30.29 -23.83
C GLN A 437 20.04 29.00 -24.17
N ARG A 438 19.32 27.93 -24.51
CA ARG A 438 19.92 26.69 -25.03
C ARG A 438 20.12 26.76 -26.54
N TYR A 439 21.01 25.93 -27.05
CA TYR A 439 21.36 25.89 -28.46
C TYR A 439 21.72 24.47 -28.87
N TYR A 440 21.48 24.14 -30.14
CA TYR A 440 21.95 22.91 -30.77
C TYR A 440 23.46 22.98 -30.94
N VAL A 441 24.12 21.82 -30.85
CA VAL A 441 25.56 21.69 -31.04
C VAL A 441 25.86 20.62 -32.09
N PHE A 442 26.74 20.93 -33.03
CA PHE A 442 27.32 19.96 -33.95
C PHE A 442 28.80 20.26 -34.18
N GLU A 443 29.56 19.22 -34.51
CA GLU A 443 30.98 19.32 -34.82
C GLU A 443 31.21 19.23 -36.32
N ALA A 444 32.02 20.13 -36.86
CA ALA A 444 32.56 20.05 -38.20
C ALA A 444 34.03 19.61 -38.11
N GLY A 445 34.41 18.44 -38.62
CA GLY A 445 35.78 17.91 -38.54
C GLY A 445 35.86 16.38 -38.75
N PRO A 446 37.07 15.80 -38.82
CA PRO A 446 37.23 14.35 -38.99
C PRO A 446 36.57 13.56 -37.87
N ASP A 447 35.90 12.46 -38.22
CA ASP A 447 35.32 11.56 -37.23
C ASP A 447 36.28 10.44 -36.82
N THR A 448 36.43 10.27 -35.51
CA THR A 448 37.36 9.31 -34.89
C THR A 448 36.66 8.36 -33.92
N SER A 449 35.34 8.51 -33.76
CA SER A 449 34.56 7.67 -32.87
C SER A 449 34.08 6.45 -33.65
N ALA A 450 34.20 5.26 -33.06
CA ALA A 450 33.61 4.06 -33.63
C ALA A 450 32.16 3.87 -33.14
N PRO A 451 31.30 3.15 -33.91
CA PRO A 451 29.96 2.83 -33.46
C PRO A 451 29.92 2.13 -32.10
N VAL A 452 29.03 2.59 -31.23
CA VAL A 452 28.77 1.97 -29.92
C VAL A 452 27.69 0.91 -30.09
N ILE A 453 27.95 -0.30 -29.57
CA ILE A 453 27.06 -1.46 -29.70
C ILE A 453 26.64 -1.94 -28.31
N ASN A 454 25.34 -1.84 -28.00
CA ASN A 454 24.74 -2.34 -26.76
C ASN A 454 23.87 -3.57 -27.08
N HIS A 455 24.11 -4.68 -26.37
CA HIS A 455 23.48 -5.98 -26.61
C HIS A 455 23.45 -6.83 -25.32
N THR A 456 22.37 -7.57 -25.09
CA THR A 456 22.29 -8.60 -24.06
C THR A 456 22.45 -9.99 -24.68
N PRO A 457 23.51 -10.73 -24.33
CA PRO A 457 23.72 -12.08 -24.83
C PRO A 457 22.62 -13.04 -24.40
N LYS A 458 22.31 -14.04 -25.24
CA LYS A 458 21.47 -15.16 -24.84
C LYS A 458 22.29 -16.16 -24.01
N GLY A 459 21.82 -16.53 -22.82
CA GLY A 459 22.51 -17.52 -21.97
C GLY A 459 22.52 -18.94 -22.56
N PHE A 460 21.41 -19.37 -23.17
CA PHE A 460 21.28 -20.69 -23.79
C PHE A 460 20.21 -20.71 -24.89
N ILE A 461 20.21 -21.80 -25.67
CA ILE A 461 19.13 -22.21 -26.59
C ILE A 461 18.84 -23.70 -26.42
N LEU A 462 17.66 -24.15 -26.82
CA LEU A 462 17.31 -25.56 -26.80
C LEU A 462 17.89 -26.27 -28.03
N ALA A 463 18.25 -27.55 -27.88
CA ALA A 463 18.69 -28.39 -28.99
C ALA A 463 17.63 -28.53 -30.11
N THR A 464 16.37 -28.22 -29.80
CA THR A 464 15.26 -28.18 -30.74
C THR A 464 15.11 -26.86 -31.47
N ASP A 465 15.83 -25.81 -31.08
CA ASP A 465 15.73 -24.49 -31.71
C ASP A 465 16.36 -24.53 -33.10
N THR A 466 15.60 -24.07 -34.10
CA THR A 466 16.05 -24.02 -35.51
C THR A 466 16.55 -22.64 -35.92
N GLN A 467 16.42 -21.64 -35.06
CA GLN A 467 16.82 -20.26 -35.34
C GLN A 467 17.22 -19.52 -34.06
N LEU A 468 18.10 -18.53 -34.19
CA LEU A 468 18.47 -17.59 -33.13
C LEU A 468 18.34 -16.17 -33.64
N THR A 469 17.55 -15.34 -32.95
CA THR A 469 17.45 -13.90 -33.24
C THR A 469 18.38 -13.12 -32.31
N VAL A 470 19.21 -12.26 -32.89
CA VAL A 470 20.14 -11.37 -32.21
C VAL A 470 19.74 -9.93 -32.51
N GLU A 471 19.56 -9.13 -31.47
CA GLU A 471 19.18 -7.70 -31.56
C GLU A 471 20.19 -6.85 -30.80
N ALA A 472 20.55 -5.69 -31.34
CA ALA A 472 21.46 -4.75 -30.68
C ALA A 472 21.09 -3.29 -30.99
N THR A 473 21.30 -2.41 -30.03
CA THR A 473 21.25 -0.96 -30.25
C THR A 473 22.63 -0.50 -30.69
N ILE A 474 22.71 0.09 -31.89
CA ILE A 474 23.96 0.54 -32.51
C ILE A 474 23.84 2.02 -32.84
N THR A 475 24.74 2.84 -32.30
CA THR A 475 24.75 4.30 -32.48
C THR A 475 26.12 4.80 -32.89
N ASP A 476 26.13 5.94 -33.59
CA ASP A 476 27.35 6.63 -34.02
C ASP A 476 27.06 8.13 -34.20
N ASN A 477 28.06 9.00 -34.05
CA ASN A 477 27.89 10.46 -34.12
C ASN A 477 27.75 11.01 -35.55
N LEU A 478 28.21 10.30 -36.58
CA LEU A 478 27.93 10.61 -37.99
C LEU A 478 26.87 9.69 -38.59
N GLY A 479 26.76 8.47 -38.07
CA GLY A 479 25.77 7.48 -38.48
C GLY A 479 26.42 6.13 -38.78
N VAL A 480 25.61 5.08 -38.74
CA VAL A 480 26.07 3.70 -38.99
C VAL A 480 25.92 3.40 -40.48
N GLN A 481 27.01 2.99 -41.13
CA GLN A 481 27.00 2.57 -42.53
C GLN A 481 26.59 1.11 -42.68
N ASN A 482 27.14 0.23 -41.85
CA ASN A 482 26.83 -1.20 -41.88
C ASN A 482 26.85 -1.82 -40.48
N ALA A 483 26.09 -2.89 -40.32
CA ALA A 483 26.13 -3.74 -39.12
C ALA A 483 26.07 -5.21 -39.54
N SER A 484 26.82 -6.07 -38.87
CA SER A 484 26.90 -7.50 -39.15
C SER A 484 27.06 -8.34 -37.88
N LEU A 485 26.55 -9.56 -37.96
CA LEU A 485 26.68 -10.61 -36.96
C LEU A 485 27.60 -11.69 -37.52
N GLU A 486 28.73 -11.94 -36.87
CA GLU A 486 29.62 -13.06 -37.18
C GLU A 486 29.37 -14.19 -36.19
N TYR A 487 29.06 -15.39 -36.65
CA TYR A 487 28.73 -16.53 -35.79
C TYR A 487 29.33 -17.85 -36.28
N GLN A 488 29.51 -18.80 -35.36
CA GLN A 488 29.90 -20.18 -35.64
C GLN A 488 29.29 -21.12 -34.61
N VAL A 489 29.07 -22.38 -34.97
CA VAL A 489 28.67 -23.44 -34.03
C VAL A 489 29.91 -24.28 -33.72
N ASN A 490 30.24 -24.43 -32.44
CA ASN A 490 31.43 -25.12 -31.95
C ASN A 490 32.72 -24.58 -32.60
N THR A 491 33.45 -25.45 -33.30
CA THR A 491 34.67 -25.16 -34.07
C THR A 491 34.41 -25.08 -35.58
N GLY A 492 33.15 -24.96 -36.00
CA GLY A 492 32.75 -24.80 -37.39
C GLY A 492 33.24 -23.49 -38.02
N SER A 493 32.98 -23.31 -39.32
CA SER A 493 33.40 -22.12 -40.06
C SER A 493 32.61 -20.88 -39.65
N LEU A 494 33.31 -19.76 -39.45
CA LEU A 494 32.71 -18.46 -39.18
C LEU A 494 31.83 -18.02 -40.36
N GLN A 495 30.58 -17.69 -40.06
CA GLN A 495 29.58 -17.15 -40.99
C GLN A 495 29.31 -15.69 -40.65
N THR A 496 28.91 -14.88 -41.64
CA THR A 496 28.55 -13.47 -41.45
C THR A 496 27.16 -13.21 -41.99
N VAL A 497 26.31 -12.56 -41.21
CA VAL A 497 24.94 -12.16 -41.57
C VAL A 497 24.78 -10.66 -41.33
N THR A 498 24.10 -9.97 -42.23
CA THR A 498 23.81 -8.54 -42.07
C THR A 498 22.78 -8.33 -40.97
N LEU A 499 23.07 -7.41 -40.05
CA LEU A 499 22.12 -6.87 -39.09
C LEU A 499 21.34 -5.74 -39.77
N THR A 500 20.02 -5.85 -39.81
CA THR A 500 19.16 -4.84 -40.46
C THR A 500 18.49 -3.96 -39.43
N LEU A 501 18.39 -2.67 -39.71
CA LEU A 501 17.66 -1.72 -38.85
C LEU A 501 16.19 -2.17 -38.74
N ALA A 502 15.72 -2.37 -37.51
CA ALA A 502 14.37 -2.82 -37.22
C ALA A 502 13.35 -1.77 -37.69
N SER A 503 12.21 -2.24 -38.20
CA SER A 503 11.15 -1.35 -38.72
C SER A 503 10.69 -0.36 -37.66
N GLY A 504 10.74 0.95 -37.97
CA GLY A 504 10.34 2.02 -37.05
C GLY A 504 11.41 2.42 -36.02
N SER A 505 12.57 1.75 -35.99
CA SER A 505 13.70 2.15 -35.17
C SER A 505 14.72 2.98 -35.94
N THR A 506 15.45 3.84 -35.24
CA THR A 506 16.59 4.60 -35.77
C THR A 506 17.94 4.04 -35.31
N THR A 507 17.95 3.14 -34.32
CA THR A 507 19.19 2.66 -33.67
C THR A 507 19.19 1.16 -33.39
N THR A 508 18.06 0.46 -33.46
CA THR A 508 17.97 -0.98 -33.16
C THR A 508 18.14 -1.81 -34.42
N TYR A 509 19.11 -2.71 -34.41
CA TYR A 509 19.40 -3.64 -35.50
C TYR A 509 19.12 -5.08 -35.07
N ALA A 510 18.60 -5.88 -35.99
CA ALA A 510 18.25 -7.28 -35.72
C ALA A 510 18.66 -8.20 -36.88
N ALA A 511 19.00 -9.44 -36.54
CA ALA A 511 19.27 -10.52 -37.48
C ALA A 511 18.76 -11.83 -36.91
N THR A 512 18.20 -12.69 -37.75
CA THR A 512 17.85 -14.06 -37.39
C THR A 512 18.74 -15.02 -38.15
N ILE A 513 19.49 -15.85 -37.42
CA ILE A 513 20.32 -16.91 -37.99
C ILE A 513 19.58 -18.23 -37.97
N SER A 514 19.66 -19.00 -39.06
CA SER A 514 19.20 -20.38 -39.08
C SER A 514 20.26 -21.27 -38.44
N LEU A 515 19.84 -22.12 -37.49
CA LEU A 515 20.72 -23.02 -36.78
C LEU A 515 20.73 -24.40 -37.46
N PRO A 516 21.87 -25.10 -37.53
CA PRO A 516 21.92 -26.50 -37.93
C PRO A 516 21.21 -27.38 -36.88
N ALA A 517 21.10 -28.69 -37.12
CA ALA A 517 20.69 -29.60 -36.05
C ALA A 517 21.70 -29.52 -34.89
N LEU A 518 21.21 -29.25 -33.68
CA LEU A 518 22.03 -29.07 -32.49
C LEU A 518 21.87 -30.25 -31.53
N ALA A 519 22.91 -30.50 -30.73
CA ALA A 519 22.93 -31.49 -29.67
C ALA A 519 23.25 -30.84 -28.32
N GLN A 520 22.84 -31.50 -27.22
CA GLN A 520 23.24 -31.09 -25.88
C GLN A 520 24.76 -30.97 -25.78
N GLY A 521 25.25 -29.82 -25.32
CA GLY A 521 26.68 -29.53 -25.16
C GLY A 521 27.32 -28.83 -26.35
N ASP A 522 26.59 -28.62 -27.45
CA ASP A 522 27.01 -27.68 -28.49
C ASP A 522 27.05 -26.24 -27.95
N VAL A 523 27.86 -25.38 -28.57
CA VAL A 523 27.98 -23.96 -28.24
C VAL A 523 27.87 -23.12 -29.50
N VAL A 524 26.92 -22.19 -29.55
CA VAL A 524 26.83 -21.17 -30.60
C VAL A 524 27.65 -19.95 -30.16
N LYS A 525 28.65 -19.57 -30.94
CA LYS A 525 29.51 -18.40 -30.67
C LYS A 525 29.17 -17.28 -31.65
N TYR A 526 29.00 -16.05 -31.18
CA TYR A 526 28.77 -14.91 -32.08
C TYR A 526 29.34 -13.58 -31.58
N ARG A 527 29.54 -12.62 -32.50
CA ARG A 527 29.89 -11.23 -32.18
C ARG A 527 29.25 -10.29 -33.19
N ILE A 528 29.02 -9.06 -32.75
CA ILE A 528 28.41 -7.99 -33.55
C ILE A 528 29.51 -7.02 -33.97
N ARG A 529 29.48 -6.56 -35.22
CA ARG A 529 30.35 -5.51 -35.76
C ARG A 529 29.53 -4.45 -36.44
N ALA A 530 29.95 -3.20 -36.31
CA ALA A 530 29.34 -2.08 -37.03
C ALA A 530 30.42 -1.13 -37.53
N THR A 531 30.20 -0.55 -38.70
CA THR A 531 31.07 0.47 -39.30
C THR A 531 30.28 1.76 -39.46
N ASP A 532 30.89 2.89 -39.13
CA ASP A 532 30.29 4.21 -39.32
C ASP A 532 30.31 4.69 -40.79
N VAL A 533 29.71 5.84 -41.04
CA VAL A 533 29.71 6.52 -42.35
C VAL A 533 30.91 7.44 -42.56
N ALA A 534 31.84 7.53 -41.60
CA ALA A 534 33.00 8.41 -41.68
C ALA A 534 33.90 8.03 -42.87
N VAL A 535 34.67 8.98 -43.39
CA VAL A 535 35.69 8.71 -44.41
C VAL A 535 36.70 7.66 -43.91
N ALA A 536 36.99 7.65 -42.61
CA ALA A 536 37.87 6.67 -41.97
C ALA A 536 37.22 5.29 -41.75
N GLN A 537 35.88 5.19 -41.82
CA GLN A 537 35.10 3.97 -41.60
C GLN A 537 35.46 3.28 -40.28
N ASN A 538 35.29 3.95 -39.14
CA ASN A 538 35.66 3.38 -37.85
C ASN A 538 34.74 2.18 -37.51
N VAL A 539 35.29 1.18 -36.81
CA VAL A 539 34.61 -0.11 -36.57
C VAL A 539 34.42 -0.38 -35.08
N GLY A 540 33.17 -0.53 -34.66
CA GLY A 540 32.78 -1.02 -33.35
C GLY A 540 32.61 -2.54 -33.33
N SER A 541 32.84 -3.21 -32.20
CA SER A 541 32.58 -4.65 -32.05
C SER A 541 32.16 -5.04 -30.63
N ALA A 542 31.20 -5.97 -30.51
CA ALA A 542 30.73 -6.53 -29.24
C ALA A 542 30.71 -8.08 -29.30
N PRO A 543 31.35 -8.81 -28.36
CA PRO A 543 32.00 -8.28 -27.15
C PRO A 543 33.36 -7.63 -27.45
N SER A 544 34.06 -8.08 -28.49
CA SER A 544 35.27 -7.43 -28.99
C SER A 544 35.56 -7.83 -30.43
N ALA A 545 36.62 -7.26 -31.01
CA ALA A 545 37.08 -7.62 -32.34
C ALA A 545 37.71 -9.03 -32.43
N THR A 546 37.99 -9.71 -31.32
CA THR A 546 38.70 -11.01 -31.29
C THR A 546 38.00 -12.10 -30.48
N THR A 547 36.96 -11.76 -29.70
CA THR A 547 36.21 -12.69 -28.86
C THR A 547 34.75 -12.79 -29.29
N PHE A 548 34.04 -13.79 -28.76
CA PHE A 548 32.64 -14.08 -29.05
C PHE A 548 31.83 -14.18 -27.76
N PHE A 549 30.55 -13.84 -27.84
CA PHE A 549 29.54 -14.34 -26.91
C PHE A 549 29.35 -15.84 -27.14
N GLU A 550 29.10 -16.61 -26.07
CA GLU A 550 28.88 -18.05 -26.14
C GLU A 550 27.49 -18.38 -25.61
N VAL A 551 26.72 -19.14 -26.40
CA VAL A 551 25.36 -19.58 -26.09
C VAL A 551 25.36 -21.10 -26.01
N ASN A 552 25.07 -21.63 -24.83
CA ASN A 552 25.07 -23.08 -24.63
C ASN A 552 23.82 -23.73 -25.22
N VAL A 553 23.96 -24.91 -25.83
CA VAL A 553 22.85 -25.73 -26.29
C VAL A 553 22.50 -26.76 -25.22
N VAL A 554 21.23 -26.77 -24.82
CA VAL A 554 20.71 -27.63 -23.74
C VAL A 554 19.49 -28.43 -24.20
N SER A 555 19.13 -29.47 -23.46
CA SER A 555 17.94 -30.29 -23.73
C SER A 555 17.19 -30.56 -22.44
N LEU A 556 15.85 -30.55 -22.49
CA LEU A 556 15.02 -30.89 -21.34
C LEU A 556 15.20 -32.36 -20.94
N GLY A 557 15.02 -32.64 -19.65
CA GLY A 557 15.05 -33.98 -19.08
C GLY A 557 13.70 -34.71 -19.24
N VAL A 558 13.61 -35.91 -18.68
CA VAL A 558 12.34 -36.65 -18.62
C VAL A 558 11.42 -36.03 -17.57
N THR A 559 10.14 -35.87 -17.89
CA THR A 559 9.12 -35.32 -16.98
C THR A 559 9.00 -36.14 -15.70
N GLN A 560 8.97 -35.47 -14.56
CA GLN A 560 8.79 -36.07 -13.23
C GLN A 560 7.47 -35.59 -12.58
N ASN A 561 7.00 -36.29 -11.54
CA ASN A 561 5.78 -35.91 -10.80
C ASN A 561 6.07 -35.04 -9.55
N SER A 562 7.34 -34.89 -9.17
CA SER A 562 7.80 -34.07 -8.04
C SER A 562 9.29 -33.85 -8.17
N TYR A 563 9.84 -32.85 -7.48
CA TYR A 563 11.27 -32.57 -7.45
C TYR A 563 11.70 -32.02 -6.09
N PHE A 564 12.89 -32.40 -5.64
CA PHE A 564 13.51 -31.87 -4.43
C PHE A 564 15.02 -31.70 -4.63
N ASN A 565 15.56 -30.57 -4.19
CA ASN A 565 17.01 -30.37 -4.09
C ASN A 565 17.31 -29.35 -2.99
N ASP A 566 18.27 -29.66 -2.12
CA ASP A 566 18.78 -28.81 -1.05
C ASP A 566 20.07 -28.06 -1.44
N PHE A 567 20.54 -28.27 -2.68
CA PHE A 567 21.73 -27.65 -3.27
C PHE A 567 23.03 -27.75 -2.47
N ASN A 568 23.08 -28.64 -1.48
CA ASN A 568 24.26 -28.93 -0.67
C ASN A 568 25.36 -29.67 -1.47
N SER A 569 25.02 -30.12 -2.67
CA SER A 569 25.91 -30.71 -3.65
C SER A 569 25.62 -30.14 -5.04
N THR A 570 26.61 -30.17 -5.93
CA THR A 570 26.46 -29.68 -7.31
C THR A 570 25.39 -30.47 -8.05
N SER A 571 24.49 -29.81 -8.78
CA SER A 571 23.48 -30.45 -9.63
C SER A 571 23.63 -30.01 -11.09
N ALA A 572 23.35 -30.94 -12.02
CA ALA A 572 23.24 -30.69 -13.46
C ALA A 572 21.78 -30.54 -13.92
N ASP A 573 20.85 -30.46 -12.97
CA ASP A 573 19.41 -30.31 -13.23
C ASP A 573 19.05 -28.87 -13.60
N PHE A 574 19.97 -27.91 -13.48
CA PHE A 574 19.74 -26.53 -13.86
C PHE A 574 20.70 -26.06 -14.95
N PHE A 575 20.21 -25.15 -15.80
CA PHE A 575 21.00 -24.44 -16.79
C PHE A 575 20.50 -23.00 -16.94
N GLY A 576 21.35 -22.09 -17.39
CA GLY A 576 20.98 -20.68 -17.50
C GLY A 576 22.17 -19.78 -17.76
N ASP A 577 21.99 -18.49 -17.48
CA ASP A 577 23.04 -17.49 -17.55
C ASP A 577 24.13 -17.75 -16.50
N ASN A 578 25.38 -17.49 -16.88
CA ASN A 578 26.58 -17.77 -16.05
C ASN A 578 26.68 -16.91 -14.78
N ILE A 579 25.73 -15.99 -14.56
CA ILE A 579 25.63 -15.31 -13.27
C ILE A 579 25.06 -16.23 -12.19
N PHE A 580 24.35 -17.30 -12.55
CA PHE A 580 23.82 -18.26 -11.59
C PHE A 580 24.76 -19.44 -11.40
N SER A 581 24.93 -19.87 -10.15
CA SER A 581 25.74 -21.05 -9.81
C SER A 581 25.30 -21.70 -8.50
N ILE A 582 25.48 -23.02 -8.38
CA ILE A 582 25.29 -23.75 -7.12
C ILE A 582 26.60 -23.70 -6.35
N THR A 583 26.65 -22.90 -5.28
CA THR A 583 27.89 -22.65 -4.51
C THR A 583 27.59 -22.39 -3.03
N THR A 584 28.64 -22.34 -2.20
CA THR A 584 28.58 -21.93 -0.79
C THR A 584 29.43 -20.67 -0.58
N PRO A 585 28.85 -19.46 -0.68
CA PRO A 585 29.57 -18.22 -0.41
C PRO A 585 30.03 -18.09 1.05
N ALA A 586 31.00 -17.21 1.30
CA ALA A 586 31.50 -16.97 2.64
C ALA A 586 30.38 -16.51 3.61
N GLY A 587 30.31 -17.13 4.79
CA GLY A 587 29.27 -16.87 5.79
C GLY A 587 28.08 -17.84 5.74
N PHE A 588 27.96 -18.65 4.69
CA PHE A 588 26.98 -19.72 4.58
C PHE A 588 27.57 -21.07 5.01
N THR A 589 26.75 -21.92 5.61
CA THR A 589 27.16 -23.24 6.13
C THR A 589 26.96 -24.37 5.14
N ASN A 590 26.16 -24.14 4.10
CA ASN A 590 25.70 -25.15 3.14
C ASN A 590 25.44 -24.49 1.76
N GLY A 591 25.19 -25.29 0.73
CA GLY A 591 25.14 -24.80 -0.66
C GLY A 591 23.74 -24.33 -1.06
N ALA A 592 23.66 -23.36 -1.97
CA ALA A 592 22.42 -22.87 -2.56
C ALA A 592 22.65 -22.43 -4.01
N ILE A 593 21.59 -22.16 -4.77
CA ILE A 593 21.71 -21.42 -6.03
C ILE A 593 21.97 -19.95 -5.68
N HIS A 594 23.00 -19.35 -6.26
CA HIS A 594 23.36 -17.95 -6.08
C HIS A 594 23.51 -17.25 -7.42
N THR A 595 23.10 -15.99 -7.50
CA THR A 595 23.62 -15.07 -8.52
C THR A 595 25.06 -14.65 -8.21
N SER A 596 25.75 -14.02 -9.15
CA SER A 596 26.99 -13.29 -8.87
C SER A 596 26.73 -12.25 -7.78
N HIS A 597 27.75 -12.01 -6.93
CA HIS A 597 27.70 -11.06 -5.82
C HIS A 597 28.87 -10.06 -5.93
N PRO A 598 28.65 -8.81 -6.37
CA PRO A 598 27.36 -8.25 -6.81
C PRO A 598 26.90 -8.81 -8.16
N TYR A 599 25.60 -8.69 -8.45
CA TYR A 599 25.07 -9.02 -9.77
C TYR A 599 25.40 -7.92 -10.80
N PRO A 600 25.42 -8.23 -12.11
CA PRO A 600 25.75 -7.23 -13.12
C PRO A 600 24.60 -6.26 -13.42
N ALA A 601 24.94 -4.99 -13.63
CA ALA A 601 24.01 -3.99 -14.15
C ALA A 601 23.50 -4.35 -15.55
N GLY A 602 22.32 -3.85 -15.90
CA GLY A 602 21.67 -4.00 -17.18
C GLY A 602 22.38 -3.25 -18.30
N THR A 603 22.71 -3.97 -19.38
CA THR A 603 23.40 -3.40 -20.56
C THR A 603 22.65 -3.63 -21.87
N GLY A 604 21.41 -4.10 -21.79
CA GLY A 604 20.60 -4.44 -22.96
C GLY A 604 19.88 -3.27 -23.58
N THR A 605 18.95 -3.59 -24.47
CA THR A 605 18.02 -2.59 -25.02
C THR A 605 17.23 -1.94 -23.87
N GLY A 606 17.15 -0.61 -23.87
CA GLY A 606 16.55 0.13 -22.77
C GLY A 606 17.36 0.07 -21.47
N PHE A 607 18.62 -0.37 -21.52
CA PHE A 607 19.49 -0.55 -20.36
C PHE A 607 19.03 -1.64 -19.38
N ILE A 608 18.21 -2.58 -19.86
CA ILE A 608 17.69 -3.69 -19.06
C ILE A 608 18.38 -4.99 -19.43
N SER A 609 18.68 -5.86 -18.47
CA SER A 609 19.11 -7.25 -18.73
C SER A 609 18.22 -8.25 -18.00
N ASN A 610 18.09 -9.44 -18.58
CA ASN A 610 17.28 -10.53 -18.05
C ASN A 610 18.14 -11.79 -17.97
N TYR A 611 18.43 -12.22 -16.76
CA TYR A 611 19.22 -13.42 -16.50
C TYR A 611 18.30 -14.52 -15.99
N VAL A 612 18.41 -15.72 -16.55
CA VAL A 612 17.53 -16.85 -16.24
C VAL A 612 18.32 -18.06 -15.74
N TYR A 613 17.72 -18.82 -14.84
CA TYR A 613 18.19 -20.13 -14.40
C TYR A 613 17.02 -21.10 -14.35
N GLN A 614 17.06 -22.13 -15.18
CA GLN A 614 15.93 -22.98 -15.51
C GLN A 614 16.17 -24.41 -15.04
N LEU A 615 15.14 -25.00 -14.42
CA LEU A 615 15.10 -26.43 -14.12
C LEU A 615 14.94 -27.20 -15.43
N ARG A 616 15.84 -28.14 -15.66
CA ARG A 616 15.88 -29.01 -16.85
C ARG A 616 14.74 -30.01 -16.90
N ILE A 617 14.22 -30.40 -15.73
CA ILE A 617 13.21 -31.44 -15.57
C ILE A 617 11.81 -30.80 -15.62
N PRO A 618 10.97 -31.13 -16.61
CA PRO A 618 9.56 -30.74 -16.58
C PRO A 618 8.82 -31.46 -15.44
N ILE A 619 7.85 -30.79 -14.84
CA ILE A 619 7.03 -31.35 -13.75
C ILE A 619 5.59 -31.53 -14.22
N ARG A 620 5.07 -32.75 -14.10
CA ARG A 620 3.65 -33.04 -14.32
C ARG A 620 2.84 -32.62 -13.10
N LEU A 621 1.88 -31.71 -13.30
CA LEU A 621 1.13 -31.14 -12.17
C LEU A 621 0.10 -32.10 -11.59
N LYS A 622 0.07 -32.23 -10.25
CA LYS A 622 -0.95 -32.97 -9.50
C LYS A 622 -2.28 -32.20 -9.47
N ALA A 623 -3.39 -32.90 -9.25
CA ALA A 623 -4.71 -32.28 -9.12
C ALA A 623 -4.90 -31.51 -7.80
N THR A 624 -4.15 -31.88 -6.76
CA THR A 624 -4.08 -31.23 -5.46
C THR A 624 -2.61 -31.05 -5.08
N GLU A 625 -2.31 -30.05 -4.23
CA GLU A 625 -0.97 -29.81 -3.70
C GLU A 625 0.15 -29.61 -4.74
N ALA A 626 -0.18 -29.00 -5.88
CA ALA A 626 0.82 -28.61 -6.88
C ALA A 626 1.61 -27.36 -6.41
N LEU A 627 2.32 -27.48 -5.29
CA LEU A 627 3.06 -26.39 -4.66
C LEU A 627 4.52 -26.36 -5.11
N LEU A 628 5.01 -25.17 -5.42
CA LEU A 628 6.42 -24.83 -5.54
C LEU A 628 6.83 -24.12 -4.23
N LYS A 629 7.75 -24.71 -3.47
CA LYS A 629 8.30 -24.14 -2.24
C LYS A 629 9.82 -24.01 -2.36
N TYR A 630 10.39 -22.91 -1.89
CA TYR A 630 11.84 -22.70 -1.80
C TYR A 630 12.16 -21.62 -0.78
N ASP A 631 13.35 -21.67 -0.19
CA ASP A 631 13.87 -20.60 0.64
C ASP A 631 14.68 -19.62 -0.22
N GLU A 632 14.65 -18.33 0.12
CA GLU A 632 15.42 -17.35 -0.64
C GLU A 632 15.93 -16.16 0.17
N ILE A 633 16.90 -15.46 -0.42
CA ILE A 633 17.39 -14.14 0.01
C ILE A 633 17.39 -13.23 -1.20
N VAL A 634 16.65 -12.12 -1.17
CA VAL A 634 16.63 -11.12 -2.24
C VAL A 634 17.22 -9.80 -1.75
N LEU A 635 18.33 -9.39 -2.34
CA LEU A 635 19.04 -8.13 -2.08
C LEU A 635 19.36 -7.44 -3.41
N VAL A 636 18.31 -7.06 -4.13
CA VAL A 636 18.35 -6.32 -5.41
C VAL A 636 17.81 -4.91 -5.23
N GLU A 637 18.08 -4.01 -6.18
CA GLU A 637 17.67 -2.61 -6.07
C GLU A 637 16.16 -2.48 -5.80
N PRO A 638 15.75 -1.81 -4.70
CA PRO A 638 14.35 -1.57 -4.44
C PRO A 638 13.83 -0.46 -5.35
N GLY A 639 12.70 -0.67 -6.02
CA GLY A 639 12.03 0.40 -6.75
C GLY A 639 11.55 1.55 -5.86
N GLU A 640 11.11 2.65 -6.47
CA GLU A 640 10.67 3.85 -5.76
C GLU A 640 9.48 3.57 -4.82
N THR A 641 9.34 4.34 -3.73
CA THR A 641 8.30 4.09 -2.72
C THR A 641 6.90 4.13 -3.36
N GLY A 642 6.18 3.01 -3.29
CA GLY A 642 4.84 2.87 -3.89
C GLY A 642 4.84 2.30 -5.32
N SER A 643 6.00 2.08 -5.93
CA SER A 643 6.10 1.40 -7.22
C SER A 643 5.66 -0.06 -7.11
N VAL A 644 5.05 -0.58 -8.17
CA VAL A 644 4.50 -1.94 -8.25
C VAL A 644 5.11 -2.68 -9.43
N PHE A 645 5.08 -4.00 -9.40
CA PHE A 645 5.63 -4.81 -10.49
C PHE A 645 5.06 -4.38 -11.85
N GLY A 646 5.96 -4.03 -12.78
CA GLY A 646 5.64 -3.56 -14.13
C GLY A 646 5.60 -2.04 -14.31
N SER A 647 5.73 -1.23 -13.26
CA SER A 647 5.93 0.22 -13.39
C SER A 647 7.39 0.55 -13.75
N ASP A 648 7.63 1.66 -14.44
CA ASP A 648 8.98 2.11 -14.82
C ASP A 648 9.91 2.34 -13.62
N ASP A 649 9.36 2.71 -12.47
CA ASP A 649 10.10 2.91 -11.20
C ASP A 649 10.27 1.60 -10.39
N PHE A 650 10.12 0.44 -11.05
CA PHE A 650 10.36 -0.89 -10.50
C PHE A 650 11.62 -1.47 -11.16
N TRP A 651 12.78 -0.99 -10.70
CA TRP A 651 14.06 -1.09 -11.39
C TRP A 651 14.59 -2.53 -11.49
N ASP A 652 15.01 -3.14 -10.37
CA ASP A 652 15.49 -4.52 -10.34
C ASP A 652 14.48 -5.45 -9.67
N TYR A 653 14.34 -6.67 -10.18
CA TYR A 653 13.45 -7.64 -9.55
C TYR A 653 13.78 -9.09 -9.89
N VAL A 654 13.34 -9.97 -9.01
CA VAL A 654 13.37 -11.41 -9.20
C VAL A 654 11.97 -11.95 -9.44
N ILE A 655 11.86 -13.05 -10.19
CA ILE A 655 10.59 -13.67 -10.53
C ILE A 655 10.74 -15.16 -10.84
N ALA A 656 9.71 -15.95 -10.52
CA ALA A 656 9.59 -17.34 -10.94
C ALA A 656 8.51 -17.50 -12.01
N GLU A 657 8.82 -18.27 -13.05
CA GLU A 657 7.98 -18.41 -14.24
C GLU A 657 7.85 -19.88 -14.65
N GLY A 658 6.72 -20.23 -15.26
CA GLY A 658 6.44 -21.56 -15.78
C GLY A 658 6.11 -21.54 -17.26
N SER A 659 6.39 -22.65 -17.96
CA SER A 659 6.07 -22.84 -19.37
C SER A 659 5.54 -24.25 -19.63
N LYS A 660 4.46 -24.35 -20.41
CA LYS A 660 3.82 -25.63 -20.80
C LYS A 660 4.20 -26.11 -22.21
N ASP A 661 4.98 -25.32 -22.95
CA ASP A 661 5.38 -25.58 -24.33
C ASP A 661 6.91 -25.73 -24.46
N GLY A 662 7.56 -26.12 -23.37
CA GLY A 662 9.00 -26.39 -23.33
C GLY A 662 9.87 -25.13 -23.25
N GLY A 663 9.31 -23.96 -22.95
CA GLY A 663 10.03 -22.70 -22.80
C GLY A 663 9.83 -21.71 -23.93
N ILE A 664 8.85 -21.93 -24.83
CA ILE A 664 8.52 -21.00 -25.91
C ILE A 664 7.73 -19.82 -25.34
N THR A 665 6.68 -20.10 -24.57
CA THR A 665 5.90 -19.08 -23.85
C THR A 665 6.05 -19.25 -22.34
N TRP A 666 6.23 -18.13 -21.65
CA TRP A 666 6.42 -18.08 -20.20
C TRP A 666 5.26 -17.35 -19.55
N ARG A 667 4.80 -17.89 -18.42
CA ARG A 667 3.78 -17.29 -17.57
C ARG A 667 4.39 -17.03 -16.20
N THR A 668 4.10 -15.85 -15.65
CA THR A 668 4.48 -15.51 -14.28
C THR A 668 3.73 -16.42 -13.31
N LEU A 669 4.47 -17.08 -12.41
CA LEU A 669 3.86 -17.87 -11.33
C LEU A 669 3.43 -16.97 -10.16
N LEU A 670 4.10 -15.82 -10.05
CA LEU A 670 3.83 -14.70 -9.18
C LEU A 670 4.39 -13.42 -9.81
N ASP A 671 3.89 -12.27 -9.37
CA ASP A 671 4.47 -10.97 -9.75
C ASP A 671 5.94 -10.89 -9.32
N GLY A 672 6.73 -10.11 -10.08
CA GLY A 672 8.12 -9.85 -9.73
C GLY A 672 8.22 -9.03 -8.44
N TYR A 673 9.31 -9.24 -7.70
CA TYR A 673 9.53 -8.62 -6.40
C TYR A 673 11.00 -8.29 -6.17
N ASP A 674 11.25 -7.31 -5.29
CA ASP A 674 12.57 -6.82 -4.94
C ASP A 674 12.81 -6.86 -3.42
N SER A 675 13.86 -6.19 -2.94
CA SER A 675 14.21 -6.13 -1.52
C SER A 675 13.09 -5.63 -0.61
N ARG A 676 12.09 -4.90 -1.12
CA ARG A 676 10.95 -4.37 -0.36
C ARG A 676 9.95 -5.44 0.06
N ALA A 677 9.98 -6.62 -0.59
CA ALA A 677 9.06 -7.72 -0.27
C ALA A 677 9.20 -8.23 1.17
N GLN A 678 10.34 -7.99 1.83
CA GLN A 678 10.56 -8.31 3.23
C GLN A 678 11.34 -7.19 3.92
N SER A 679 10.87 -6.72 5.07
CA SER A 679 11.52 -5.62 5.81
C SER A 679 12.98 -5.92 6.18
N ALA A 680 13.31 -7.19 6.45
CA ALA A 680 14.68 -7.62 6.74
C ALA A 680 15.61 -7.49 5.52
N TRP A 681 15.11 -7.78 4.32
CA TRP A 681 15.87 -7.64 3.07
C TRP A 681 16.13 -6.18 2.75
N LEU A 682 15.09 -5.34 2.78
CA LEU A 682 15.23 -3.89 2.55
C LEU A 682 16.19 -3.24 3.56
N SER A 683 16.04 -3.58 4.85
CA SER A 683 16.94 -3.09 5.89
C SER A 683 18.39 -3.53 5.67
N LYS A 684 18.59 -4.76 5.17
CA LYS A 684 19.93 -5.27 4.87
C LYS A 684 20.52 -4.58 3.64
N PHE A 685 19.79 -4.47 2.54
CA PHE A 685 20.24 -3.80 1.32
C PHE A 685 20.70 -2.37 1.61
N ASN A 686 19.96 -1.63 2.44
CA ASN A 686 20.28 -0.25 2.81
C ASN A 686 21.36 -0.11 3.91
N SER A 687 21.90 -1.21 4.44
CA SER A 687 22.83 -1.17 5.59
C SER A 687 24.25 -0.72 5.23
N SER A 688 24.63 -0.80 3.96
CA SER A 688 25.95 -0.39 3.48
C SER A 688 25.91 -0.06 1.99
N SER A 689 26.62 0.99 1.58
CA SER A 689 26.70 1.41 0.19
C SER A 689 28.11 1.88 -0.18
N ASP A 690 28.43 1.90 -1.47
CA ASP A 690 29.66 2.49 -1.99
C ASP A 690 29.53 4.02 -2.19
N THR A 691 30.52 4.62 -2.86
CA THR A 691 30.57 6.06 -3.17
C THR A 691 30.11 6.41 -4.58
N ASN A 692 29.46 5.48 -5.30
CA ASN A 692 28.89 5.79 -6.62
C ASN A 692 27.67 6.72 -6.49
N ASN A 693 27.22 7.27 -7.62
CA ASN A 693 26.06 8.14 -7.68
C ASN A 693 25.14 7.75 -8.86
N PRO A 694 24.04 7.03 -8.62
CA PRO A 694 23.56 6.55 -7.31
C PRO A 694 24.48 5.48 -6.69
N PRO A 695 24.49 5.32 -5.35
CA PRO A 695 25.40 4.40 -4.67
C PRO A 695 24.91 2.95 -4.76
N ASN A 696 25.81 2.01 -5.07
CA ASN A 696 25.48 0.58 -5.04
C ASN A 696 25.41 0.07 -3.61
N SER A 697 24.59 -0.95 -3.36
CA SER A 697 24.62 -1.66 -2.09
C SER A 697 25.85 -2.55 -1.99
N THR A 698 26.60 -2.42 -0.89
CA THR A 698 27.75 -3.28 -0.55
C THR A 698 27.43 -4.27 0.56
N ALA A 699 26.16 -4.34 0.97
CA ALA A 699 25.70 -5.27 1.99
C ALA A 699 25.86 -6.73 1.54
N VAL A 700 26.21 -7.62 2.46
CA VAL A 700 26.43 -9.06 2.17
C VAL A 700 25.32 -9.89 2.79
N GLY A 701 24.68 -10.76 2.00
CA GLY A 701 23.65 -11.68 2.49
C GLY A 701 24.17 -12.64 3.58
N ASP A 702 23.26 -13.09 4.45
CA ASP A 702 23.58 -14.04 5.52
C ASP A 702 22.40 -15.01 5.78
N PRO A 703 22.63 -16.20 6.35
CA PRO A 703 21.60 -17.22 6.50
C PRO A 703 20.37 -16.80 7.33
N SER A 704 20.45 -15.76 8.17
CA SER A 704 19.27 -15.29 8.93
C SER A 704 18.22 -14.59 8.04
N LEU A 705 18.59 -14.24 6.81
CA LEU A 705 17.73 -13.58 5.84
C LEU A 705 16.86 -14.53 5.03
N TYR A 706 17.07 -15.85 5.10
CA TYR A 706 16.26 -16.80 4.35
C TYR A 706 14.77 -16.66 4.69
N ARG A 707 13.92 -16.62 3.67
CA ARG A 707 12.46 -16.68 3.80
C ARG A 707 11.91 -17.74 2.86
N THR A 708 10.98 -18.54 3.37
CA THR A 708 10.30 -19.55 2.57
C THR A 708 9.22 -18.90 1.71
N ARG A 709 9.24 -19.17 0.41
CA ARG A 709 8.16 -18.87 -0.51
C ARG A 709 7.38 -20.14 -0.83
N THR A 710 6.05 -20.00 -0.93
CA THR A 710 5.15 -21.06 -1.39
C THR A 710 4.26 -20.51 -2.51
N VAL A 711 4.23 -21.21 -3.64
CA VAL A 711 3.49 -20.81 -4.85
C VAL A 711 2.60 -21.97 -5.28
N ASN A 712 1.31 -21.71 -5.50
CA ASN A 712 0.39 -22.71 -6.03
C ASN A 712 0.42 -22.69 -7.57
N LEU A 713 0.91 -23.76 -8.19
CA LEU A 713 1.06 -23.85 -9.65
C LEU A 713 -0.30 -23.95 -10.38
N LEU A 714 -1.36 -24.41 -9.70
CA LEU A 714 -2.71 -24.54 -10.27
C LEU A 714 -3.42 -23.21 -10.47
N THR A 715 -2.87 -22.09 -9.98
CA THR A 715 -3.39 -20.75 -10.31
C THR A 715 -3.10 -20.38 -11.76
N THR A 716 -2.06 -20.98 -12.35
CA THR A 716 -1.53 -20.63 -13.68
C THR A 716 -1.71 -21.77 -14.69
N PHE A 717 -1.65 -23.02 -14.23
CA PHE A 717 -1.66 -24.23 -15.07
C PHE A 717 -2.74 -25.23 -14.63
N ALA A 718 -3.06 -26.19 -15.48
CA ALA A 718 -4.05 -27.22 -15.19
C ALA A 718 -3.40 -28.51 -14.63
N PRO A 719 -4.14 -29.33 -13.88
CA PRO A 719 -3.69 -30.68 -13.53
C PRO A 719 -3.29 -31.50 -14.78
N ASN A 720 -2.21 -32.27 -14.66
CA ASN A 720 -1.55 -33.04 -15.72
C ASN A 720 -0.79 -32.23 -16.79
N ASP A 721 -0.77 -30.90 -16.72
CA ASP A 721 0.16 -30.12 -17.56
C ASP A 721 1.61 -30.51 -17.21
N GLU A 722 2.47 -30.61 -18.23
CA GLU A 722 3.92 -30.77 -18.05
C GLU A 722 4.59 -29.39 -18.13
N VAL A 723 5.07 -28.90 -16.99
CA VAL A 723 5.52 -27.51 -16.83
C VAL A 723 7.01 -27.47 -16.55
N VAL A 724 7.74 -26.67 -17.33
CA VAL A 724 9.13 -26.30 -17.06
C VAL A 724 9.15 -25.02 -16.22
N ILE A 725 10.01 -24.95 -15.21
CA ILE A 725 10.08 -23.84 -14.26
C ILE A 725 11.44 -23.14 -14.39
N ARG A 726 11.46 -21.81 -14.34
CA ARG A 726 12.69 -21.01 -14.27
C ARG A 726 12.59 -19.89 -13.25
N PHE A 727 13.76 -19.44 -12.82
CA PHE A 727 13.99 -18.25 -12.01
C PHE A 727 14.64 -17.19 -12.89
N ARG A 728 14.19 -15.94 -12.78
CA ARG A 728 14.69 -14.81 -13.59
C ARG A 728 15.03 -13.62 -12.69
N LEU A 729 16.20 -13.03 -12.92
CA LEU A 729 16.62 -11.74 -12.37
C LEU A 729 16.60 -10.70 -13.51
N ASN A 730 15.85 -9.63 -13.33
CA ASN A 730 15.83 -8.46 -14.20
C ASN A 730 16.65 -7.34 -13.56
N THR A 731 17.50 -6.68 -14.35
CA THR A 731 18.38 -5.61 -13.86
C THR A 731 18.42 -4.38 -14.76
N ASP A 732 18.55 -3.22 -14.14
CA ASP A 732 18.72 -1.90 -14.75
C ASP A 732 20.21 -1.43 -14.73
N GLN A 733 20.52 -0.29 -15.35
CA GLN A 733 21.91 0.19 -15.53
C GLN A 733 22.58 0.83 -14.31
N LEU A 734 21.85 1.17 -13.24
CA LEU A 734 22.37 2.12 -12.25
C LEU A 734 22.89 1.45 -10.99
N VAL A 735 22.00 0.83 -10.21
CA VAL A 735 22.32 0.36 -8.86
C VAL A 735 22.35 -1.16 -8.85
N VAL A 736 23.42 -1.71 -8.30
CA VAL A 736 23.52 -3.15 -8.04
C VAL A 736 23.68 -3.44 -6.56
N GLY A 737 23.45 -4.69 -6.19
CA GLY A 737 23.61 -5.18 -4.83
C GLY A 737 24.11 -6.61 -4.79
N TRP A 738 23.93 -7.26 -3.65
CA TRP A 738 24.36 -8.65 -3.47
C TRP A 738 23.64 -9.58 -4.44
N GLY A 739 22.32 -9.49 -4.61
CA GLY A 739 21.56 -10.29 -5.58
C GLY A 739 20.64 -11.30 -4.94
N TRP A 740 20.56 -12.50 -5.52
CA TRP A 740 19.56 -13.52 -5.16
C TRP A 740 20.21 -14.85 -4.78
N ALA A 741 19.67 -15.49 -3.74
CA ALA A 741 19.95 -16.87 -3.39
C ALA A 741 18.66 -17.67 -3.27
N ILE A 742 18.67 -18.93 -3.72
CA ILE A 742 17.54 -19.88 -3.69
C ILE A 742 18.03 -21.21 -3.11
N ASP A 743 17.35 -21.70 -2.09
CA ASP A 743 17.69 -22.94 -1.38
C ASP A 743 16.44 -23.82 -1.14
N ASN A 744 16.63 -25.09 -0.77
CA ASN A 744 15.58 -26.04 -0.37
C ASN A 744 14.38 -26.11 -1.33
N LEU A 745 14.65 -26.21 -2.62
CA LEU A 745 13.61 -26.25 -3.65
C LEU A 745 12.81 -27.56 -3.58
N LYS A 746 11.51 -27.44 -3.36
CA LYS A 746 10.51 -28.52 -3.31
C LYS A 746 9.40 -28.23 -4.30
N ILE A 747 9.08 -29.19 -5.16
CA ILE A 747 7.98 -29.10 -6.12
C ILE A 747 7.08 -30.32 -5.94
N GLN A 748 5.84 -30.09 -5.51
CA GLN A 748 4.81 -31.08 -5.18
C GLN A 748 5.24 -32.13 -4.14
N ILE A 749 6.06 -31.69 -3.18
CA ILE A 749 6.46 -32.45 -1.99
C ILE A 749 5.56 -32.03 -0.83
N ASP A 750 4.88 -32.99 -0.23
CA ASP A 750 4.14 -32.80 1.01
C ASP A 750 5.08 -33.01 2.21
N ASP A 751 5.25 -31.95 3.00
CA ASP A 751 6.07 -31.89 4.20
C ASP A 751 5.26 -31.42 5.43
N THR A 752 3.92 -31.42 5.33
CA THR A 752 3.02 -30.97 6.38
C THR A 752 2.41 -32.18 7.11
N PRO A 753 2.51 -32.25 8.46
CA PRO A 753 1.82 -33.28 9.23
C PRO A 753 0.28 -33.17 9.18
N PRO A 754 -0.45 -34.29 9.33
CA PRO A 754 -1.91 -34.30 9.41
C PRO A 754 -2.47 -33.36 10.49
N VAL A 755 -3.58 -32.67 10.20
CA VAL A 755 -4.33 -31.95 11.22
C VAL A 755 -5.21 -32.95 11.99
N VAL A 756 -5.07 -32.98 13.32
CA VAL A 756 -5.84 -33.87 14.21
C VAL A 756 -6.68 -33.05 15.18
N ARG A 757 -7.97 -33.34 15.28
CA ARG A 757 -8.94 -32.69 16.17
C ARG A 757 -9.63 -33.71 17.06
N HIS A 758 -9.78 -33.40 18.35
CA HIS A 758 -10.36 -34.33 19.32
C HIS A 758 -10.92 -33.61 20.55
N ASN A 759 -12.13 -33.98 20.97
CA ASN A 759 -12.72 -33.52 22.23
C ASN A 759 -12.14 -34.31 23.39
N HIS A 760 -11.35 -33.66 24.24
CA HIS A 760 -10.78 -34.32 25.41
C HIS A 760 -11.85 -34.86 26.36
N VAL A 761 -11.46 -35.86 27.15
CA VAL A 761 -12.30 -36.46 28.17
C VAL A 761 -11.95 -35.86 29.53
N ASP A 762 -12.93 -35.30 30.25
CA ASP A 762 -12.72 -34.67 31.56
C ASP A 762 -12.44 -35.70 32.67
N TYR A 763 -13.20 -36.79 32.66
CA TYR A 763 -13.10 -37.90 33.61
C TYR A 763 -13.77 -39.16 33.03
N VAL A 764 -13.46 -40.33 33.61
CA VAL A 764 -14.18 -41.58 33.32
C VAL A 764 -14.72 -42.16 34.62
N LYS A 765 -15.92 -42.75 34.60
CA LYS A 765 -16.51 -43.39 35.78
C LYS A 765 -15.92 -44.80 35.94
N ALA A 766 -15.54 -45.17 37.16
CA ALA A 766 -15.03 -46.50 37.48
C ALA A 766 -16.04 -47.63 37.20
N SER A 767 -17.32 -47.30 37.04
CA SER A 767 -18.38 -48.24 36.62
C SER A 767 -18.34 -48.58 35.13
N ASP A 768 -17.64 -47.78 34.32
CA ASP A 768 -17.67 -47.91 32.87
C ASP A 768 -16.53 -48.83 32.42
N PRO A 769 -16.77 -49.84 31.56
CA PRO A 769 -15.71 -50.74 31.10
C PRO A 769 -14.81 -50.10 30.02
N GLN A 770 -15.31 -49.08 29.34
CA GLN A 770 -14.69 -48.41 28.20
C GLN A 770 -15.31 -47.03 28.01
N PHE A 771 -14.63 -46.13 27.30
CA PHE A 771 -15.20 -44.87 26.83
C PHE A 771 -14.99 -44.70 25.32
N LEU A 772 -15.89 -43.96 24.70
CA LEU A 772 -15.81 -43.64 23.27
C LEU A 772 -14.92 -42.42 23.06
N LEU A 773 -13.88 -42.59 22.24
CA LEU A 773 -13.03 -41.52 21.76
C LEU A 773 -13.44 -41.18 20.32
N THR A 774 -13.74 -39.90 20.05
CA THR A 774 -14.04 -39.39 18.71
C THR A 774 -12.98 -38.38 18.28
N LEU A 775 -12.47 -38.50 17.06
CA LEU A 775 -11.50 -37.57 16.49
C LEU A 775 -11.78 -37.32 15.00
N GLN A 776 -11.24 -36.22 14.48
CA GLN A 776 -11.14 -35.94 13.06
C GLN A 776 -9.67 -35.84 12.68
N ALA A 777 -9.30 -36.46 11.57
CA ALA A 777 -7.96 -36.37 11.00
C ALA A 777 -8.07 -36.03 9.52
N THR A 778 -7.34 -35.01 9.09
CA THR A 778 -7.33 -34.55 7.71
C THR A 778 -5.92 -34.18 7.30
N ASP A 779 -5.53 -34.62 6.12
CA ASP A 779 -4.32 -34.20 5.43
C ASP A 779 -4.60 -34.09 3.94
N ALA A 780 -3.91 -33.19 3.24
CA ALA A 780 -4.14 -32.95 1.83
C ALA A 780 -3.50 -34.03 0.92
N SER A 781 -2.46 -34.73 1.40
CA SER A 781 -1.97 -35.97 0.77
C SER A 781 -2.77 -37.22 1.22
N GLY A 782 -3.69 -37.03 2.17
CA GLY A 782 -4.54 -38.07 2.73
C GLY A 782 -3.94 -38.73 3.98
N VAL A 783 -4.80 -39.31 4.81
CA VAL A 783 -4.41 -40.00 6.04
C VAL A 783 -4.08 -41.46 5.72
N ALA A 784 -2.94 -41.95 6.23
CA ALA A 784 -2.50 -43.34 6.03
C ALA A 784 -2.65 -44.22 7.29
N GLU A 785 -2.46 -43.66 8.49
CA GLU A 785 -2.51 -44.39 9.76
C GLU A 785 -3.15 -43.53 10.85
N VAL A 786 -4.06 -44.10 11.64
CA VAL A 786 -4.67 -43.47 12.84
C VAL A 786 -4.59 -44.45 14.01
N LEU A 787 -3.92 -44.05 15.09
CA LEU A 787 -3.75 -44.87 16.28
C LEU A 787 -4.18 -44.14 17.54
N VAL A 788 -4.73 -44.89 18.48
CA VAL A 788 -5.03 -44.45 19.84
C VAL A 788 -4.18 -45.26 20.80
N GLU A 789 -3.38 -44.58 21.60
CA GLU A 789 -2.51 -45.21 22.58
C GLU A 789 -2.98 -44.85 23.98
N ALA A 790 -3.21 -45.85 24.85
CA ALA A 790 -3.75 -45.64 26.19
C ALA A 790 -3.13 -46.57 27.25
N LYS A 791 -3.04 -46.11 28.50
CA LYS A 791 -2.62 -46.92 29.66
C LYS A 791 -3.25 -46.41 30.96
N VAL A 792 -3.42 -47.29 31.93
CA VAL A 792 -3.86 -46.92 33.29
C VAL A 792 -2.64 -46.87 34.21
N ASN A 793 -2.45 -45.75 34.90
CA ASN A 793 -1.30 -45.44 35.74
C ASN A 793 0.03 -45.68 34.97
N GLU A 794 0.99 -46.35 35.60
CA GLU A 794 2.24 -46.79 34.99
C GLU A 794 2.12 -48.18 34.32
N GLY A 795 0.90 -48.62 34.00
CA GLY A 795 0.62 -49.90 33.37
C GLY A 795 1.09 -50.01 31.91
N THR A 796 0.77 -51.15 31.28
CA THR A 796 1.15 -51.43 29.89
C THR A 796 0.45 -50.48 28.92
N LEU A 797 1.19 -49.95 27.95
CA LEU A 797 0.65 -49.16 26.85
C LEU A 797 -0.10 -50.07 25.87
N LEU A 798 -1.39 -49.81 25.71
CA LEU A 798 -2.23 -50.41 24.69
C LEU A 798 -2.25 -49.49 23.47
N THR A 799 -2.10 -50.06 22.28
CA THR A 799 -2.19 -49.33 21.01
C THR A 799 -3.31 -49.95 20.19
N ASP A 800 -4.30 -49.14 19.85
CA ASP A 800 -5.43 -49.49 18.99
C ASP A 800 -5.26 -48.81 17.63
N GLU A 801 -5.35 -49.58 16.55
CA GLU A 801 -5.25 -49.09 15.18
C GLU A 801 -6.66 -48.98 14.58
N ILE A 802 -7.02 -47.76 14.15
CA ILE A 802 -8.31 -47.51 13.52
C ILE A 802 -8.14 -47.68 12.00
N PRO A 803 -8.86 -48.61 11.35
CA PRO A 803 -8.79 -48.78 9.90
C PRO A 803 -9.16 -47.49 9.17
N VAL A 804 -8.31 -47.06 8.24
CA VAL A 804 -8.54 -45.85 7.43
C VAL A 804 -9.19 -46.23 6.10
N GLN A 805 -10.33 -45.61 5.79
CA GLN A 805 -10.99 -45.71 4.48
C GLN A 805 -10.74 -44.45 3.63
N GLU A 806 -10.82 -44.60 2.32
CA GLU A 806 -10.67 -43.47 1.38
C GLU A 806 -11.71 -42.38 1.69
N ASN A 807 -11.26 -41.12 1.78
CA ASN A 807 -12.08 -39.95 2.12
C ASN A 807 -12.73 -39.96 3.53
N GLN A 808 -12.33 -40.87 4.42
CA GLN A 808 -12.77 -40.84 5.82
C GLN A 808 -12.01 -39.78 6.59
N THR A 809 -12.74 -38.84 7.19
CA THR A 809 -12.15 -37.77 8.02
C THR A 809 -12.52 -37.88 9.49
N GLU A 810 -13.50 -38.71 9.84
CA GLU A 810 -13.98 -38.95 11.20
C GLU A 810 -13.67 -40.38 11.66
N PHE A 811 -13.11 -40.49 12.87
CA PHE A 811 -12.69 -41.76 13.45
C PHE A 811 -13.22 -41.90 14.87
N THR A 812 -13.55 -43.12 15.25
CA THR A 812 -13.96 -43.46 16.62
C THR A 812 -13.20 -44.68 17.11
N SER A 813 -12.84 -44.70 18.39
CA SER A 813 -12.24 -45.86 19.06
C SER A 813 -12.88 -46.05 20.44
N LEU A 814 -13.12 -47.31 20.81
CA LEU A 814 -13.57 -47.68 22.15
C LEU A 814 -12.35 -48.02 23.00
N VAL A 815 -11.95 -47.07 23.84
CA VAL A 815 -10.76 -47.22 24.69
C VAL A 815 -11.14 -47.97 25.95
N SER A 816 -10.59 -49.18 26.11
CA SER A 816 -10.83 -50.03 27.28
C SER A 816 -10.12 -49.50 28.52
N ILE A 817 -10.83 -49.49 29.67
CA ILE A 817 -10.28 -49.10 30.98
C ILE A 817 -10.34 -50.23 32.01
N ASN A 818 -10.40 -51.48 31.53
CA ASN A 818 -10.57 -52.70 32.33
C ASN A 818 -9.69 -52.71 33.59
N ASN A 819 -10.33 -52.93 34.74
CA ASN A 819 -9.73 -53.00 36.08
C ASN A 819 -9.27 -51.66 36.70
N ALA A 820 -9.61 -50.51 36.12
CA ALA A 820 -9.41 -49.22 36.77
C ALA A 820 -10.41 -49.00 37.93
N THR A 821 -9.91 -48.45 39.03
CA THR A 821 -10.69 -48.11 40.23
C THR A 821 -10.68 -46.59 40.45
N ALA A 822 -11.64 -46.09 41.24
CA ALA A 822 -11.67 -44.67 41.57
C ALA A 822 -10.36 -44.24 42.26
N GLY A 823 -9.70 -43.22 41.70
CA GLY A 823 -8.37 -42.75 42.11
C GLY A 823 -7.26 -43.08 41.10
N ASP A 824 -7.51 -44.00 40.16
CA ASP A 824 -6.57 -44.27 39.06
C ASP A 824 -6.54 -43.13 38.05
N LYS A 825 -5.43 -43.04 37.30
CA LYS A 825 -5.25 -42.10 36.19
C LYS A 825 -5.15 -42.86 34.88
N LEU A 826 -6.03 -42.55 33.94
CA LEU A 826 -5.91 -42.96 32.56
C LEU A 826 -5.02 -41.98 31.80
N TYR A 827 -4.12 -42.49 30.99
CA TYR A 827 -3.28 -41.72 30.08
C TYR A 827 -3.60 -42.14 28.65
N TYR A 828 -3.91 -41.20 27.75
CA TYR A 828 -4.11 -41.52 26.33
C TYR A 828 -3.56 -40.44 25.37
N ARG A 829 -3.23 -40.84 24.15
CA ARG A 829 -2.83 -39.95 23.05
C ARG A 829 -3.27 -40.50 21.69
N ILE A 830 -3.36 -39.63 20.70
CA ILE A 830 -3.71 -39.96 19.32
C ILE A 830 -2.47 -39.74 18.45
N ARG A 831 -2.17 -40.69 17.56
CA ARG A 831 -1.08 -40.62 16.57
C ARG A 831 -1.65 -40.77 15.18
N VAL A 832 -1.40 -39.82 14.30
CA VAL A 832 -1.88 -39.83 12.91
C VAL A 832 -0.71 -39.63 11.97
N LYS A 833 -0.66 -40.41 10.89
CA LYS A 833 0.36 -40.32 9.84
C LYS A 833 -0.31 -40.13 8.47
N ASP A 834 0.21 -39.24 7.64
CA ASP A 834 -0.25 -39.07 6.25
C ASP A 834 0.40 -40.09 5.30
N THR A 835 0.05 -40.01 4.00
CA THR A 835 0.63 -40.87 2.96
C THR A 835 2.07 -40.51 2.57
N ALA A 836 2.51 -39.27 2.83
CA ALA A 836 3.89 -38.81 2.63
C ALA A 836 4.84 -39.26 3.77
N GLY A 837 4.28 -39.70 4.89
CA GLY A 837 4.96 -40.20 6.07
C GLY A 837 5.11 -39.19 7.21
N ASN A 838 4.57 -37.98 7.12
CA ASN A 838 4.59 -37.01 8.22
C ASN A 838 3.58 -37.41 9.30
N GLN A 839 3.83 -37.00 10.54
CA GLN A 839 3.10 -37.52 11.71
C GLN A 839 2.73 -36.41 12.69
N THR A 840 1.50 -36.49 13.20
CA THR A 840 0.99 -35.67 14.30
C THR A 840 0.70 -36.52 15.54
N LEU A 841 1.10 -36.01 16.70
CA LEU A 841 0.73 -36.52 18.02
C LEU A 841 -0.23 -35.53 18.70
N LEU A 842 -1.30 -36.03 19.32
CA LEU A 842 -2.23 -35.25 20.12
C LEU A 842 -2.46 -35.92 21.49
N PRO A 843 -1.96 -35.34 22.60
CA PRO A 843 -1.17 -34.10 22.66
C PRO A 843 0.21 -34.26 22.00
N ALA A 844 0.83 -33.15 21.63
CA ALA A 844 2.15 -33.14 20.97
C ALA A 844 3.22 -33.83 21.83
N ASP A 845 3.13 -33.67 23.15
CA ASP A 845 4.00 -34.28 24.15
C ASP A 845 3.21 -35.09 25.18
N GLY A 846 3.71 -36.29 25.51
CA GLY A 846 3.15 -37.11 26.58
C GLY A 846 1.76 -37.68 26.26
N PHE A 847 0.84 -37.56 27.21
CA PHE A 847 -0.51 -38.12 27.17
C PHE A 847 -1.49 -37.15 27.82
N PHE A 848 -2.73 -37.10 27.33
CA PHE A 848 -3.84 -36.58 28.11
C PHE A 848 -4.00 -37.42 29.37
N GLN A 849 -4.13 -36.77 30.52
CA GLN A 849 -4.38 -37.44 31.79
C GLN A 849 -5.86 -37.31 32.12
N VAL A 850 -6.53 -38.41 32.45
CA VAL A 850 -7.96 -38.43 32.77
C VAL A 850 -8.15 -39.16 34.09
N ALA A 851 -8.88 -38.55 35.02
CA ALA A 851 -9.14 -39.16 36.30
C ALA A 851 -10.23 -40.23 36.20
N VAL A 852 -10.01 -41.37 36.85
CA VAL A 852 -11.05 -42.40 37.06
C VAL A 852 -11.73 -42.13 38.39
N ILE A 853 -13.05 -41.95 38.37
CA ILE A 853 -13.79 -41.46 39.54
C ILE A 853 -15.02 -42.31 39.90
N THR A 854 -15.57 -42.05 41.07
CA THR A 854 -16.95 -42.37 41.44
C THR A 854 -17.54 -41.13 42.11
N PHE A 855 -18.74 -40.72 41.72
CA PHE A 855 -19.41 -39.58 42.37
C PHE A 855 -19.71 -39.88 43.83
N GLY A 856 -19.50 -38.88 44.69
CA GLY A 856 -19.79 -38.97 46.11
C GLY A 856 -21.30 -38.94 46.40
N SER A 857 -21.67 -39.21 47.66
CA SER A 857 -23.06 -39.08 48.12
C SER A 857 -23.52 -37.62 48.08
N PRO A 858 -24.81 -37.35 47.79
CA PRO A 858 -25.34 -35.99 47.78
C PRO A 858 -25.19 -35.26 49.13
N VAL A 859 -24.89 -33.96 49.07
CA VAL A 859 -24.75 -33.07 50.23
C VAL A 859 -25.84 -31.99 50.22
N GLN A 860 -26.17 -31.42 51.38
CA GLN A 860 -27.19 -30.36 51.49
C GLN A 860 -26.63 -28.97 51.17
N GLN A 861 -25.34 -28.76 51.37
CA GLN A 861 -24.63 -27.52 51.10
C GLN A 861 -23.17 -27.83 50.78
N TYR A 862 -22.51 -26.94 50.03
CA TYR A 862 -21.08 -27.03 49.74
C TYR A 862 -20.45 -25.64 49.78
N VAL A 863 -19.37 -25.46 50.55
CA VAL A 863 -18.68 -24.17 50.69
C VAL A 863 -17.18 -24.39 50.67
N THR A 864 -16.45 -23.60 49.88
CA THR A 864 -14.99 -23.59 49.84
C THR A 864 -14.45 -22.22 49.43
N ASP A 865 -13.32 -21.83 50.00
CA ASP A 865 -12.54 -20.64 49.66
C ASP A 865 -11.22 -21.00 48.95
N PHE A 866 -11.05 -22.27 48.57
CA PHE A 866 -9.87 -22.83 47.90
C PHE A 866 -8.51 -22.59 48.59
N ASN A 867 -8.48 -22.06 49.81
CA ASN A 867 -7.25 -21.83 50.57
C ASN A 867 -6.69 -23.12 51.18
N SER A 868 -7.53 -24.14 51.30
CA SER A 868 -7.15 -25.49 51.68
C SER A 868 -7.30 -26.42 50.49
N SER A 869 -6.33 -27.32 50.29
CA SER A 869 -6.39 -28.32 49.23
C SER A 869 -7.68 -29.15 49.33
N THR A 870 -8.38 -29.32 48.21
CA THR A 870 -9.57 -30.17 48.10
C THR A 870 -9.41 -31.16 46.94
N THR A 871 -10.01 -32.34 47.09
CA THR A 871 -10.10 -33.38 46.03
C THR A 871 -11.52 -33.51 45.50
N ASP A 872 -12.40 -32.58 45.89
CA ASP A 872 -13.83 -32.66 45.57
C ASP A 872 -14.14 -32.28 44.11
N PHE A 873 -13.15 -31.85 43.32
CA PHE A 873 -13.33 -31.52 41.91
C PHE A 873 -12.54 -32.45 40.99
N VAL A 874 -13.09 -32.68 39.80
CA VAL A 874 -12.50 -33.51 38.75
C VAL A 874 -12.66 -32.85 37.39
N GLY A 875 -11.61 -32.91 36.58
CA GLY A 875 -11.59 -32.33 35.25
C GLY A 875 -10.15 -32.06 34.81
N ASN A 876 -10.01 -31.47 33.63
CA ASN A 876 -8.72 -31.13 33.04
C ASN A 876 -8.63 -29.62 32.79
N PHE A 877 -7.40 -29.12 32.62
CA PHE A 877 -7.12 -27.71 32.26
C PHE A 877 -7.46 -26.64 33.32
N TYR A 878 -7.81 -27.06 34.54
CA TYR A 878 -7.96 -26.20 35.72
C TYR A 878 -6.95 -26.56 36.81
N SER A 879 -6.61 -25.57 37.63
CA SER A 879 -5.77 -25.67 38.82
C SER A 879 -6.56 -25.25 40.06
N LEU A 880 -6.38 -25.98 41.15
CA LEU A 880 -6.89 -25.65 42.49
C LEU A 880 -5.72 -25.19 43.37
N ALA A 881 -5.15 -24.05 43.00
CA ALA A 881 -3.97 -23.49 43.66
C ALA A 881 -4.03 -21.96 43.64
N GLN A 882 -3.05 -21.32 44.25
CA GLN A 882 -2.88 -19.87 44.18
C GLN A 882 -2.47 -19.45 42.75
N PRO A 883 -3.29 -18.66 42.04
CA PRO A 883 -2.89 -18.13 40.74
C PRO A 883 -1.71 -17.18 40.87
N ALA A 884 -0.88 -17.09 39.84
CA ALA A 884 0.26 -16.17 39.82
C ALA A 884 -0.21 -14.71 40.00
N GLY A 885 0.36 -14.00 40.99
CA GLY A 885 -0.01 -12.61 41.30
C GLY A 885 -1.14 -12.43 42.31
N PHE A 886 -1.72 -13.51 42.85
CA PHE A 886 -2.75 -13.48 43.90
C PHE A 886 -2.15 -13.85 45.26
N THR A 887 -2.86 -13.62 46.36
CA THR A 887 -2.39 -13.91 47.73
C THR A 887 -3.09 -15.10 48.40
N ASN A 888 -4.10 -15.68 47.74
CA ASN A 888 -4.94 -16.74 48.26
C ASN A 888 -5.25 -17.78 47.15
N GLY A 889 -5.71 -18.96 47.54
CA GLY A 889 -6.03 -20.04 46.61
C GLY A 889 -7.29 -19.74 45.79
N ALA A 890 -7.37 -20.28 44.58
CA ALA A 890 -8.56 -20.19 43.74
C ALA A 890 -8.68 -21.42 42.84
N MET A 891 -9.85 -21.58 42.24
CA MET A 891 -10.04 -22.47 41.09
C MET A 891 -9.83 -21.66 39.81
N HIS A 892 -8.86 -22.01 38.98
CA HIS A 892 -8.51 -21.20 37.81
C HIS A 892 -7.96 -21.98 36.61
N THR A 893 -8.10 -21.42 35.41
CA THR A 893 -7.48 -21.95 34.19
C THR A 893 -5.98 -21.62 34.12
N ALA A 894 -5.28 -22.16 33.12
CA ALA A 894 -3.98 -21.61 32.74
C ALA A 894 -4.12 -20.12 32.34
N HIS A 895 -3.05 -19.35 32.53
CA HIS A 895 -2.99 -17.91 32.22
C HIS A 895 -1.77 -17.62 31.33
N PRO A 896 -1.94 -17.46 30.00
CA PRO A 896 -3.19 -17.55 29.25
C PRO A 896 -3.75 -18.98 29.15
N TYR A 897 -5.05 -19.13 28.87
CA TYR A 897 -5.68 -20.45 28.70
C TYR A 897 -5.36 -21.05 27.33
N SER A 898 -5.45 -22.37 27.19
CA SER A 898 -5.12 -23.07 25.94
C SER A 898 -6.17 -22.85 24.85
N ASN A 899 -5.74 -22.60 23.62
CA ASN A 899 -6.63 -22.61 22.45
C ASN A 899 -7.27 -23.99 22.29
N GLY A 900 -8.47 -24.02 21.71
CA GLY A 900 -9.17 -25.24 21.36
C GLY A 900 -8.49 -26.06 20.27
N PHE A 901 -8.70 -27.37 20.36
CA PHE A 901 -8.26 -28.39 19.41
C PHE A 901 -9.36 -29.43 19.14
N GLY A 902 -10.58 -29.16 19.62
CA GLY A 902 -11.70 -30.09 19.61
C GLY A 902 -12.52 -30.11 18.33
N LEU A 903 -13.59 -30.89 18.35
CA LEU A 903 -14.52 -31.09 17.23
C LEU A 903 -15.70 -30.12 17.31
N PRO A 904 -16.28 -29.72 16.15
CA PRO A 904 -15.86 -30.03 14.78
C PRO A 904 -14.83 -29.03 14.19
N ASN A 905 -14.70 -27.86 14.79
CA ASN A 905 -14.07 -26.67 14.20
C ASN A 905 -12.82 -26.21 14.96
N GLY A 906 -12.20 -27.07 15.77
CA GLY A 906 -11.10 -26.69 16.64
C GLY A 906 -11.57 -26.05 17.95
N THR A 907 -12.85 -26.16 18.29
CA THR A 907 -13.39 -25.67 19.58
C THR A 907 -13.27 -26.74 20.65
N SER A 908 -12.71 -26.41 21.81
CA SER A 908 -12.63 -27.29 22.98
C SER A 908 -13.48 -26.77 24.13
N SER A 909 -14.04 -27.68 24.92
CA SER A 909 -14.76 -27.38 26.16
C SER A 909 -13.95 -27.89 27.35
N TYR A 910 -13.28 -27.01 28.07
CA TYR A 910 -12.53 -27.33 29.29
C TYR A 910 -13.48 -27.26 30.49
N ALA A 911 -13.62 -28.34 31.25
CA ALA A 911 -14.51 -28.34 32.40
C ALA A 911 -13.88 -28.85 33.69
N LEU A 912 -14.36 -28.31 34.81
CA LEU A 912 -14.08 -28.79 36.15
C LEU A 912 -15.41 -29.03 36.89
N THR A 913 -15.61 -30.25 37.35
CA THR A 913 -16.87 -30.76 37.90
C THR A 913 -16.75 -31.05 39.39
N LEU A 914 -17.70 -30.58 40.20
CA LEU A 914 -17.82 -30.95 41.60
C LEU A 914 -18.31 -32.40 41.71
N THR A 915 -17.52 -33.27 42.35
CA THR A 915 -17.78 -34.71 42.47
C THR A 915 -18.87 -35.07 43.48
N LYS A 916 -19.34 -34.10 44.26
CA LYS A 916 -20.42 -34.25 45.25
C LYS A 916 -21.69 -33.57 44.73
N PRO A 917 -22.74 -34.32 44.38
CA PRO A 917 -24.04 -33.72 44.04
C PRO A 917 -24.58 -32.89 45.21
N VAL A 918 -25.26 -31.79 44.93
CA VAL A 918 -25.92 -30.95 45.94
C VAL A 918 -27.42 -31.10 45.82
N THR A 919 -28.09 -31.50 46.91
CA THR A 919 -29.56 -31.59 46.95
C THR A 919 -30.16 -30.18 46.99
N VAL A 920 -30.96 -29.81 45.98
CA VAL A 920 -31.53 -28.46 45.84
C VAL A 920 -32.50 -28.16 46.99
N ASN A 921 -32.25 -27.09 47.74
CA ASN A 921 -33.04 -26.67 48.89
C ASN A 921 -34.19 -25.76 48.47
N ALA A 922 -35.40 -26.05 48.96
CA ALA A 922 -36.60 -25.28 48.63
C ALA A 922 -36.57 -23.80 49.06
N THR A 923 -35.80 -23.47 50.10
CA THR A 923 -35.72 -22.12 50.68
C THR A 923 -34.39 -21.42 50.44
N ASN A 924 -33.35 -22.16 50.03
CA ASN A 924 -32.02 -21.64 49.76
C ASN A 924 -31.39 -22.26 48.49
N PRO A 925 -31.98 -22.10 47.29
CA PRO A 925 -31.45 -22.66 46.05
C PRO A 925 -30.34 -21.78 45.44
N TRP A 926 -29.51 -21.13 46.27
CA TRP A 926 -28.56 -20.11 45.82
C TRP A 926 -27.15 -20.66 45.70
N LEU A 927 -26.48 -20.36 44.59
CA LEU A 927 -25.07 -20.58 44.36
C LEU A 927 -24.40 -19.21 44.21
N ALA A 928 -23.32 -18.97 44.94
CA ALA A 928 -22.56 -17.73 44.89
C ALA A 928 -21.05 -18.00 44.83
N PHE A 929 -20.30 -17.18 44.12
CA PHE A 929 -18.84 -17.22 44.06
C PHE A 929 -18.27 -15.87 43.61
N SER A 930 -17.01 -15.60 43.91
CA SER A 930 -16.23 -14.51 43.33
C SER A 930 -15.56 -14.98 42.04
N GLU A 931 -15.50 -14.15 40.98
CA GLU A 931 -14.85 -14.52 39.73
C GLU A 931 -14.15 -13.38 38.98
N ILE A 932 -13.24 -13.76 38.07
CA ILE A 932 -12.63 -12.94 37.02
C ILE A 932 -12.68 -13.74 35.71
N ALA A 933 -13.41 -13.27 34.70
CA ALA A 933 -13.50 -13.92 33.39
C ALA A 933 -12.97 -12.99 32.27
N ILE A 934 -11.69 -13.14 31.91
CA ILE A 934 -11.03 -12.41 30.82
C ILE A 934 -10.77 -13.40 29.68
N VAL A 935 -11.84 -13.72 28.94
CA VAL A 935 -11.84 -14.67 27.81
C VAL A 935 -12.27 -13.96 26.52
N GLU A 936 -11.81 -14.48 25.38
CA GLU A 936 -11.85 -13.80 24.08
C GLU A 936 -13.25 -13.42 23.61
N TYR A 937 -13.36 -12.24 23.01
CA TYR A 937 -14.57 -11.76 22.35
C TYR A 937 -14.23 -11.01 21.05
N ALA A 938 -15.18 -10.94 20.12
CA ALA A 938 -15.03 -10.21 18.87
C ALA A 938 -16.25 -9.32 18.61
N GLY A 939 -16.06 -8.00 18.63
CA GLY A 939 -17.16 -7.03 18.53
C GLY A 939 -18.15 -7.19 19.68
N LEU A 940 -19.38 -7.62 19.38
CA LEU A 940 -20.43 -7.91 20.36
C LEU A 940 -20.61 -9.41 20.64
N ALA A 941 -19.85 -10.28 19.97
CA ALA A 941 -19.97 -11.72 20.10
C ALA A 941 -18.96 -12.29 21.11
N ASN A 942 -19.41 -13.20 21.96
CA ASN A 942 -18.52 -14.07 22.71
C ASN A 942 -17.90 -15.06 21.72
N LYS A 943 -16.58 -14.97 21.52
CA LYS A 943 -15.85 -15.89 20.65
C LYS A 943 -15.47 -17.13 21.48
N ASP A 944 -14.90 -16.86 22.64
CA ASP A 944 -14.77 -17.79 23.75
C ASP A 944 -15.73 -17.40 24.89
N PHE A 945 -16.10 -18.36 25.74
CA PHE A 945 -17.01 -18.07 26.83
C PHE A 945 -16.88 -19.03 28.00
N VAL A 946 -17.34 -18.58 29.15
CA VAL A 946 -17.49 -19.37 30.37
C VAL A 946 -18.96 -19.57 30.72
N VAL A 947 -19.27 -20.70 31.36
CA VAL A 947 -20.62 -21.05 31.78
C VAL A 947 -20.58 -21.96 33.02
N VAL A 948 -21.60 -21.86 33.86
CA VAL A 948 -21.86 -22.78 34.98
C VAL A 948 -23.07 -23.64 34.63
N GLU A 949 -22.95 -24.95 34.80
CA GLU A 949 -23.97 -25.91 34.38
C GLU A 949 -24.32 -26.91 35.47
N GLY A 950 -25.55 -27.41 35.41
CA GLY A 950 -26.10 -28.40 36.31
C GLY A 950 -26.47 -29.70 35.59
N SER A 951 -26.39 -30.84 36.28
CA SER A 951 -26.83 -32.15 35.78
C SER A 951 -27.54 -32.95 36.87
N LYS A 952 -28.68 -33.57 36.54
CA LYS A 952 -29.50 -34.39 37.47
C LYS A 952 -29.34 -35.91 37.26
N ASP A 953 -28.58 -36.31 36.26
CA ASP A 953 -28.41 -37.68 35.79
C ASP A 953 -26.94 -38.11 35.82
N LEU A 954 -26.18 -37.58 36.78
CA LEU A 954 -24.77 -37.90 36.99
C LEU A 954 -23.86 -37.58 35.78
N GLY A 955 -24.15 -36.47 35.11
CA GLY A 955 -23.31 -35.90 34.06
C GLY A 955 -23.64 -36.39 32.64
N GLU A 956 -24.72 -37.15 32.46
CA GLU A 956 -25.19 -37.59 31.14
C GLU A 956 -25.76 -36.40 30.34
N THR A 957 -26.53 -35.53 30.99
CA THR A 957 -27.03 -34.27 30.40
C THR A 957 -26.70 -33.07 31.26
N TRP A 958 -26.40 -31.94 30.61
CA TRP A 958 -25.99 -30.70 31.26
C TRP A 958 -26.86 -29.53 30.79
N HIS A 959 -27.29 -28.71 31.75
CA HIS A 959 -28.11 -27.52 31.51
C HIS A 959 -27.41 -26.28 32.05
N ALA A 960 -27.40 -25.20 31.28
CA ALA A 960 -26.83 -23.94 31.70
C ALA A 960 -27.63 -23.32 32.86
N LEU A 961 -26.94 -23.07 33.97
CA LEU A 961 -27.51 -22.34 35.12
C LEU A 961 -27.42 -20.83 34.92
N ILE A 962 -26.61 -20.38 33.95
CA ILE A 962 -26.47 -18.99 33.55
C ILE A 962 -26.19 -18.88 32.05
N THR A 963 -26.60 -17.77 31.43
CA THR A 963 -26.22 -17.42 30.06
C THR A 963 -24.69 -17.38 29.93
N PRO A 964 -24.09 -18.02 28.92
CA PRO A 964 -22.65 -17.95 28.68
C PRO A 964 -22.13 -16.52 28.48
N TYR A 965 -20.92 -16.24 28.96
CA TYR A 965 -20.35 -14.89 28.91
C TYR A 965 -18.83 -14.88 28.73
N SER A 966 -18.32 -13.73 28.29
CA SER A 966 -16.89 -13.46 28.10
C SER A 966 -16.43 -12.23 28.89
N ALA A 967 -15.26 -11.68 28.55
CA ALA A 967 -14.81 -10.39 29.06
C ALA A 967 -15.82 -9.24 28.80
N LEU A 968 -16.72 -9.38 27.82
CA LEU A 968 -17.80 -8.43 27.56
C LEU A 968 -18.72 -8.17 28.75
N ALA A 969 -18.86 -9.13 29.67
CA ALA A 969 -19.78 -9.04 30.79
C ALA A 969 -19.43 -7.93 31.79
N GLN A 970 -18.18 -7.46 31.82
CA GLN A 970 -17.72 -6.40 32.72
C GLN A 970 -16.76 -5.46 32.03
N THR A 971 -16.96 -4.15 32.20
CA THR A 971 -16.08 -3.14 31.62
C THR A 971 -14.63 -3.30 32.06
N ALA A 972 -14.38 -3.69 33.32
CA ALA A 972 -13.03 -3.90 33.82
C ALA A 972 -12.31 -5.09 33.15
N TRP A 973 -13.03 -6.16 32.82
CA TRP A 973 -12.46 -7.32 32.15
C TRP A 973 -12.21 -7.05 30.67
N ARG A 974 -13.13 -6.33 30.01
CA ARG A 974 -12.97 -5.88 28.63
C ARG A 974 -11.72 -5.03 28.43
N VAL A 975 -11.51 -4.03 29.29
CA VAL A 975 -10.32 -3.17 29.23
C VAL A 975 -9.03 -3.99 29.37
N LEU A 976 -9.00 -4.98 30.26
CA LEU A 976 -7.84 -5.86 30.42
C LEU A 976 -7.61 -6.76 29.20
N HIS A 977 -8.68 -7.32 28.62
CA HIS A 977 -8.58 -8.11 27.40
C HIS A 977 -7.97 -7.30 26.24
N ASP A 978 -8.47 -6.08 26.00
CA ASP A 978 -8.08 -5.25 24.85
C ASP A 978 -6.61 -4.80 24.88
N VAL A 979 -5.97 -4.88 26.04
CA VAL A 979 -4.54 -4.53 26.24
C VAL A 979 -3.66 -5.74 26.55
N ASN A 980 -4.18 -6.98 26.42
CA ASN A 980 -3.50 -8.21 26.85
C ASN A 980 -3.01 -8.15 28.31
N GLY A 981 -3.81 -7.57 29.19
CA GLY A 981 -3.52 -7.39 30.61
C GLY A 981 -3.89 -8.62 31.46
N ASN A 982 -3.26 -8.70 32.64
CA ASN A 982 -3.48 -9.79 33.60
C ASN A 982 -4.58 -9.44 34.62
N GLY A 983 -5.37 -10.44 35.02
CA GLY A 983 -6.33 -10.31 36.12
C GLY A 983 -5.64 -10.16 37.48
N THR A 984 -6.23 -9.38 38.38
CA THR A 984 -5.76 -9.17 39.76
C THR A 984 -6.93 -9.31 40.75
N ALA A 985 -6.62 -9.41 42.06
CA ALA A 985 -7.66 -9.49 43.09
C ALA A 985 -8.65 -8.32 43.09
N ALA A 986 -8.26 -7.14 42.57
CA ALA A 986 -9.15 -5.99 42.42
C ALA A 986 -10.22 -6.16 41.34
N ASN A 987 -10.08 -7.18 40.47
CA ASN A 987 -10.99 -7.43 39.36
C ASN A 987 -12.09 -8.46 39.69
N TYR A 988 -12.09 -9.02 40.91
CA TYR A 988 -13.12 -9.95 41.35
C TYR A 988 -14.49 -9.27 41.43
N ILE A 989 -15.50 -9.95 40.90
CA ILE A 989 -16.91 -9.63 41.17
C ILE A 989 -17.58 -10.82 41.84
N THR A 990 -18.65 -10.59 42.59
CA THR A 990 -19.48 -11.67 43.13
C THR A 990 -20.60 -12.01 42.15
N ARG A 991 -20.70 -13.29 41.78
CA ARG A 991 -21.81 -13.88 41.04
C ARG A 991 -22.76 -14.59 41.99
N VAL A 992 -24.06 -14.46 41.73
CA VAL A 992 -25.13 -15.19 42.42
C VAL A 992 -26.06 -15.80 41.38
N ILE A 993 -26.35 -17.09 41.53
CA ILE A 993 -27.15 -17.90 40.62
C ILE A 993 -28.24 -18.60 41.43
N ASN A 994 -29.48 -18.53 40.94
CA ASN A 994 -30.58 -19.33 41.47
C ASN A 994 -30.63 -20.67 40.71
N LEU A 995 -30.41 -21.78 41.41
CA LEU A 995 -30.37 -23.11 40.83
C LEU A 995 -31.70 -23.53 40.18
N THR A 996 -32.83 -22.94 40.58
CA THR A 996 -34.16 -23.26 40.03
C THR A 996 -34.64 -22.25 38.98
N ALA A 997 -33.86 -21.22 38.65
CA ALA A 997 -34.34 -20.15 37.77
C ALA A 997 -34.57 -20.57 36.31
N SER A 998 -33.81 -21.56 35.80
CA SER A 998 -34.02 -22.07 34.45
C SER A 998 -35.29 -22.93 34.31
N GLY A 999 -35.83 -23.43 35.43
CA GLY A 999 -36.94 -24.39 35.45
C GLY A 999 -36.52 -25.84 35.19
N ASP A 1000 -35.26 -26.10 34.87
CA ASP A 1000 -34.73 -27.45 34.60
C ASP A 1000 -34.53 -28.28 35.88
N PHE A 1001 -34.44 -27.59 37.02
CA PHE A 1001 -34.18 -28.17 38.34
C PHE A 1001 -35.19 -27.66 39.37
N VAL A 1002 -35.61 -28.56 40.26
CA VAL A 1002 -36.56 -28.28 41.34
C VAL A 1002 -35.99 -28.68 42.70
N ALA A 1003 -36.61 -28.18 43.77
CA ALA A 1003 -36.22 -28.57 45.13
C ALA A 1003 -36.30 -30.09 45.32
N GLY A 1004 -35.25 -30.67 45.91
CA GLY A 1004 -35.09 -32.11 46.10
C GLY A 1004 -34.24 -32.81 45.03
N ASP A 1005 -33.97 -32.18 43.88
CA ASP A 1005 -33.07 -32.75 42.87
C ASP A 1005 -31.63 -32.81 43.40
N ASN A 1006 -30.90 -33.88 43.06
CA ASN A 1006 -29.47 -34.00 43.37
C ASN A 1006 -28.65 -33.51 42.17
N LEU A 1007 -28.08 -32.31 42.29
CA LEU A 1007 -27.46 -31.61 41.19
C LEU A 1007 -25.93 -31.74 41.20
N LEU A 1008 -25.34 -32.31 40.15
CA LEU A 1008 -23.92 -32.10 39.84
C LEU A 1008 -23.72 -30.72 39.22
N ILE A 1009 -22.63 -30.05 39.59
CA ILE A 1009 -22.32 -28.70 39.11
C ILE A 1009 -20.93 -28.72 38.46
N ARG A 1010 -20.82 -28.14 37.26
CA ARG A 1010 -19.54 -27.93 36.57
C ARG A 1010 -19.34 -26.49 36.12
N PHE A 1011 -18.07 -26.11 36.03
CA PHE A 1011 -17.59 -24.84 35.49
C PHE A 1011 -16.89 -25.14 34.18
N ARG A 1012 -17.34 -24.52 33.08
CA ARG A 1012 -16.87 -24.83 31.73
C ARG A 1012 -16.41 -23.59 30.99
N LEU A 1013 -15.20 -23.64 30.43
CA LEU A 1013 -14.66 -22.67 29.47
C LEU A 1013 -14.70 -23.29 28.07
N VAL A 1014 -15.20 -22.56 27.09
CA VAL A 1014 -15.16 -22.93 25.67
C VAL A 1014 -14.18 -22.02 24.96
N ALA A 1015 -13.22 -22.62 24.26
CA ALA A 1015 -12.17 -21.93 23.51
C ALA A 1015 -12.14 -22.40 22.06
N ASP A 1016 -11.98 -21.48 21.10
CA ASP A 1016 -11.70 -21.81 19.70
C ASP A 1016 -10.21 -21.99 19.40
N ALA A 1017 -9.87 -22.34 18.16
CA ALA A 1017 -8.51 -22.72 17.77
C ALA A 1017 -7.48 -21.58 17.75
N THR A 1018 -7.91 -20.33 17.85
CA THR A 1018 -7.09 -19.14 17.59
C THR A 1018 -7.41 -18.02 18.56
N GLY A 1019 -6.41 -17.34 19.11
CA GLY A 1019 -6.67 -16.30 20.09
C GLY A 1019 -7.01 -16.89 21.47
N ASN A 1020 -6.37 -16.34 22.49
CA ASN A 1020 -6.66 -16.62 23.87
C ASN A 1020 -6.38 -15.36 24.69
N ALA A 1021 -6.83 -15.37 25.94
CA ALA A 1021 -6.61 -14.28 26.87
C ALA A 1021 -6.22 -14.84 28.24
N TRP A 1022 -6.26 -13.98 29.27
CA TRP A 1022 -5.82 -14.35 30.60
C TRP A 1022 -6.58 -15.57 31.14
N GLY A 1023 -7.91 -15.67 30.98
CA GLY A 1023 -8.69 -16.86 31.36
C GLY A 1023 -9.71 -16.63 32.47
N TRP A 1024 -10.02 -17.67 33.23
CA TRP A 1024 -11.08 -17.66 34.25
C TRP A 1024 -10.58 -18.11 35.61
N ALA A 1025 -10.91 -17.35 36.66
CA ALA A 1025 -10.61 -17.67 38.05
C ALA A 1025 -11.85 -17.49 38.93
N ILE A 1026 -12.05 -18.40 39.90
CA ILE A 1026 -13.19 -18.46 40.81
C ILE A 1026 -12.70 -18.69 42.24
N ASP A 1027 -13.27 -17.93 43.18
CA ASP A 1027 -12.97 -18.00 44.61
C ASP A 1027 -14.28 -17.93 45.44
N ASN A 1028 -14.24 -18.25 46.73
CA ASN A 1028 -15.36 -18.14 47.68
C ASN A 1028 -16.66 -18.82 47.22
N LEU A 1029 -16.57 -20.04 46.69
CA LEU A 1029 -17.72 -20.81 46.23
C LEU A 1029 -18.61 -21.24 47.41
N SER A 1030 -19.88 -20.85 47.35
CA SER A 1030 -20.92 -21.20 48.31
C SER A 1030 -22.18 -21.67 47.59
N ILE A 1031 -22.56 -22.93 47.80
CA ILE A 1031 -23.75 -23.57 47.24
C ILE A 1031 -24.67 -23.89 48.41
N GLN A 1032 -25.76 -23.13 48.52
CA GLN A 1032 -26.75 -23.20 49.60
C GLN A 1032 -26.16 -23.01 51.01
N GLY A 1033 -24.99 -22.38 51.11
CA GLY A 1033 -24.37 -21.96 52.36
C GLY A 1033 -24.92 -20.63 52.88
N PRO A 1034 -24.54 -20.19 54.08
CA PRO A 1034 -24.92 -18.89 54.62
C PRO A 1034 -24.38 -17.76 53.72
N VAL A 1035 -25.25 -16.83 53.32
CA VAL A 1035 -24.89 -15.65 52.53
C VAL A 1035 -24.12 -14.67 53.43
N THR A 1036 -22.79 -14.71 53.38
CA THR A 1036 -21.90 -13.78 54.11
C THR A 1036 -21.50 -12.56 53.27
N GLY A 1037 -21.89 -12.50 52.00
CA GLY A 1037 -21.59 -11.39 51.09
C GLY A 1037 -22.63 -10.27 51.17
N VAL A 1038 -22.35 -9.23 51.95
CA VAL A 1038 -23.01 -7.93 51.79
C VAL A 1038 -22.46 -7.29 50.52
N MET A 1039 -23.30 -6.98 49.54
CA MET A 1039 -22.93 -6.13 48.40
C MET A 1039 -22.51 -4.74 48.91
N GLU A 1040 -21.23 -4.39 48.81
CA GLU A 1040 -20.80 -2.99 48.86
C GLU A 1040 -20.84 -2.42 47.44
N VAL A 1041 -21.90 -1.66 47.13
CA VAL A 1041 -21.92 -0.76 45.97
C VAL A 1041 -21.23 0.53 46.42
N ALA A 1042 -19.90 0.59 46.28
CA ALA A 1042 -19.06 1.56 46.96
C ALA A 1042 -18.99 2.98 46.34
N THR A 1043 -19.96 3.41 45.52
CA THR A 1043 -19.88 4.75 44.89
C THR A 1043 -21.11 5.63 45.06
N GLN A 1044 -22.25 5.08 45.51
CA GLN A 1044 -23.51 5.84 45.57
C GLN A 1044 -23.93 6.28 46.98
N LEU A 1045 -23.34 5.72 48.05
CA LEU A 1045 -23.69 6.06 49.44
C LEU A 1045 -22.46 6.05 50.36
N SER A 1046 -22.13 7.21 50.92
CA SER A 1046 -20.98 7.44 51.80
C SER A 1046 -21.43 7.94 53.17
N VAL A 1047 -20.66 7.60 54.21
CA VAL A 1047 -20.90 8.04 55.59
C VAL A 1047 -19.64 8.63 56.20
N PHE A 1048 -19.71 9.85 56.74
CA PHE A 1048 -18.57 10.49 57.39
C PHE A 1048 -18.97 11.40 58.57
N PRO A 1049 -18.16 11.45 59.66
CA PRO A 1049 -17.03 10.57 59.93
C PRO A 1049 -17.52 9.14 60.27
N ASN A 1050 -16.76 8.11 59.90
CA ASN A 1050 -17.04 6.72 60.26
C ASN A 1050 -15.71 6.03 60.61
N PRO A 1051 -15.39 5.79 61.90
CA PRO A 1051 -16.30 5.83 63.05
C PRO A 1051 -16.83 7.22 63.44
N VAL A 1052 -18.09 7.25 63.89
CA VAL A 1052 -18.78 8.43 64.43
C VAL A 1052 -18.41 8.58 65.90
N VAL A 1053 -17.53 9.53 66.21
CA VAL A 1053 -17.16 9.91 67.59
C VAL A 1053 -17.98 11.10 68.11
N ALA A 1054 -18.55 11.89 67.18
CA ALA A 1054 -19.39 13.04 67.49
C ALA A 1054 -20.85 12.66 67.79
N ASN A 1055 -21.67 13.66 68.13
CA ASN A 1055 -23.11 13.50 68.34
C ASN A 1055 -23.92 13.41 67.03
N SER A 1056 -23.28 13.51 65.87
CA SER A 1056 -23.90 13.40 64.55
C SER A 1056 -22.94 12.81 63.51
N PHE A 1057 -23.50 12.36 62.38
CA PHE A 1057 -22.75 11.96 61.18
C PHE A 1057 -23.48 12.40 59.91
N ASN A 1058 -22.73 12.54 58.81
CA ASN A 1058 -23.24 12.91 57.51
C ASN A 1058 -23.33 11.71 56.58
N LEU A 1059 -24.42 11.67 55.82
CA LEU A 1059 -24.60 10.84 54.65
C LEU A 1059 -24.40 11.68 53.40
N GLU A 1060 -23.68 11.12 52.43
CA GLU A 1060 -23.61 11.64 51.07
C GLU A 1060 -24.15 10.57 50.12
N ILE A 1061 -25.13 10.96 49.31
CA ILE A 1061 -25.84 10.09 48.39
C ILE A 1061 -25.58 10.59 46.97
N ASN A 1062 -24.86 9.80 46.18
CA ASN A 1062 -24.54 10.08 44.79
C ASN A 1062 -25.46 9.23 43.89
N ALA A 1063 -26.66 9.75 43.61
CA ALA A 1063 -27.68 9.06 42.82
C ALA A 1063 -28.52 10.05 42.00
N PRO A 1064 -29.07 9.64 40.83
CA PRO A 1064 -29.93 10.48 40.01
C PRO A 1064 -31.18 10.96 40.76
N ALA A 1065 -31.79 12.05 40.29
CA ALA A 1065 -32.96 12.63 40.93
C ALA A 1065 -34.16 11.66 40.93
N GLN A 1066 -34.60 11.24 42.12
CA GLN A 1066 -35.67 10.25 42.31
C GLN A 1066 -36.19 10.27 43.76
N ARG A 1067 -37.29 9.55 44.01
CA ARG A 1067 -37.74 9.28 45.39
C ARG A 1067 -36.96 8.10 45.97
N ALA A 1068 -36.64 8.19 47.25
CA ALA A 1068 -35.96 7.13 47.97
C ALA A 1068 -36.54 6.97 49.39
N GLN A 1069 -36.26 5.84 50.02
CA GLN A 1069 -36.60 5.56 51.40
C GLN A 1069 -35.32 5.25 52.17
N LEU A 1070 -34.99 6.07 53.16
CA LEU A 1070 -33.87 5.82 54.05
C LEU A 1070 -34.33 5.11 55.32
N GLN A 1071 -33.53 4.13 55.76
CA GLN A 1071 -33.67 3.47 57.05
C GLN A 1071 -32.31 3.32 57.72
N ILE A 1072 -32.22 3.58 59.02
CA ILE A 1072 -31.03 3.30 59.82
C ILE A 1072 -31.41 2.31 60.91
N ILE A 1073 -30.72 1.18 60.98
CA ILE A 1073 -31.03 0.08 61.89
C ILE A 1073 -29.81 -0.28 62.75
N ASN A 1074 -30.03 -0.80 63.96
CA ASN A 1074 -28.96 -1.36 64.80
C ASN A 1074 -28.66 -2.83 64.42
N GLN A 1075 -27.66 -3.45 65.06
CA GLN A 1075 -27.27 -4.85 64.81
C GLN A 1075 -28.38 -5.88 65.08
N GLN A 1076 -29.39 -5.53 65.90
CA GLN A 1076 -30.55 -6.38 66.19
C GLN A 1076 -31.72 -6.14 65.21
N GLY A 1077 -31.53 -5.29 64.19
CA GLY A 1077 -32.54 -4.97 63.18
C GLY A 1077 -33.60 -3.96 63.63
N GLN A 1078 -33.46 -3.33 64.80
CA GLN A 1078 -34.37 -2.29 65.24
C GLN A 1078 -34.14 -1.00 64.45
N SER A 1079 -35.22 -0.39 63.96
CA SER A 1079 -35.18 0.85 63.18
C SER A 1079 -34.99 2.06 64.10
N MET A 1080 -33.84 2.72 63.98
CA MET A 1080 -33.52 3.96 64.68
C MET A 1080 -34.11 5.17 63.94
N ILE A 1081 -34.03 5.16 62.61
CA ILE A 1081 -34.57 6.20 61.72
C ILE A 1081 -35.24 5.52 60.52
N ARG A 1082 -36.37 6.06 60.06
CA ARG A 1082 -37.01 5.68 58.81
C ARG A 1082 -37.75 6.88 58.24
N GLU A 1083 -37.38 7.31 57.04
CA GLU A 1083 -37.99 8.47 56.40
C GLU A 1083 -37.92 8.41 54.87
N PRO A 1084 -38.90 8.99 54.17
CA PRO A 1084 -38.80 9.21 52.73
C PRO A 1084 -37.81 10.35 52.43
N LEU A 1085 -37.11 10.23 51.30
CA LEU A 1085 -36.19 11.24 50.76
C LEU A 1085 -36.58 11.55 49.30
N THR A 1086 -36.42 12.81 48.92
CA THR A 1086 -36.47 13.22 47.51
C THR A 1086 -35.07 13.69 47.13
N LEU A 1087 -34.42 12.96 46.24
CA LEU A 1087 -33.11 13.32 45.70
C LEU A 1087 -33.36 14.25 44.51
N LEU A 1088 -32.94 15.51 44.62
CA LEU A 1088 -33.18 16.53 43.59
C LEU A 1088 -31.92 16.91 42.82
N GLU A 1089 -30.75 16.57 43.36
CA GLU A 1089 -29.42 16.88 42.80
C GLU A 1089 -28.58 15.60 42.68
N PRO A 1090 -27.56 15.55 41.80
CA PRO A 1090 -26.70 14.38 41.60
C PRO A 1090 -26.00 13.88 42.87
N THR A 1091 -25.79 14.78 43.82
CA THR A 1091 -25.24 14.51 45.15
C THR A 1091 -26.15 15.15 46.20
N THR A 1092 -26.62 14.37 47.17
CA THR A 1092 -27.46 14.84 48.28
C THR A 1092 -26.76 14.57 49.61
N HIS A 1093 -26.62 15.60 50.45
CA HIS A 1093 -26.04 15.47 51.79
C HIS A 1093 -27.11 15.54 52.87
N LYS A 1094 -27.02 14.69 53.89
CA LYS A 1094 -27.93 14.71 55.04
C LYS A 1094 -27.25 14.33 56.34
N GLU A 1095 -27.43 15.17 57.36
CA GLU A 1095 -26.87 14.98 58.70
C GLU A 1095 -27.88 14.29 59.64
N TYR A 1096 -27.40 13.36 60.46
CA TYR A 1096 -28.20 12.65 61.46
C TYR A 1096 -27.59 12.76 62.85
N ALA A 1097 -28.41 13.20 63.81
CA ALA A 1097 -28.06 13.17 65.22
C ALA A 1097 -28.13 11.73 65.76
N CYS A 1098 -27.08 11.33 66.47
CA CYS A 1098 -26.94 10.00 67.07
C CYS A 1098 -26.56 10.06 68.56
N SER A 1099 -26.76 11.20 69.23
CA SER A 1099 -26.44 11.38 70.66
C SER A 1099 -27.18 10.42 71.59
N ALA A 1100 -28.39 9.98 71.22
CA ALA A 1100 -29.19 9.03 71.99
C ALA A 1100 -28.88 7.56 71.67
N TRP A 1101 -27.94 7.28 70.75
CA TRP A 1101 -27.64 5.91 70.30
C TRP A 1101 -26.50 5.32 71.11
N SER A 1102 -26.63 4.06 71.52
CA SER A 1102 -25.56 3.33 72.19
C SER A 1102 -24.37 3.10 71.25
N ASN A 1103 -23.15 2.99 71.80
CA ASN A 1103 -21.99 2.61 71.01
C ASN A 1103 -22.19 1.23 70.38
N GLY A 1104 -21.81 1.07 69.12
CA GLY A 1104 -22.07 -0.15 68.36
C GLY A 1104 -22.11 0.07 66.85
N VAL A 1105 -22.45 -0.98 66.12
CA VAL A 1105 -22.60 -0.93 64.66
C VAL A 1105 -24.05 -0.66 64.30
N TYR A 1106 -24.23 0.18 63.30
CA TYR A 1106 -25.50 0.50 62.67
C TYR A 1106 -25.38 0.30 61.17
N PHE A 1107 -26.51 0.10 60.50
CA PHE A 1107 -26.59 -0.05 59.05
C PHE A 1107 -27.53 1.00 58.48
N VAL A 1108 -27.04 1.76 57.51
CA VAL A 1108 -27.80 2.70 56.72
C VAL A 1108 -28.26 1.98 55.47
N ARG A 1109 -29.57 1.91 55.25
CA ARG A 1109 -30.20 1.27 54.10
C ARG A 1109 -30.95 2.33 53.29
N LEU A 1110 -30.56 2.52 52.05
CA LEU A 1110 -31.23 3.39 51.08
C LEU A 1110 -31.96 2.51 50.06
N SER A 1111 -33.28 2.66 49.95
CA SER A 1111 -34.08 1.97 48.92
C SER A 1111 -34.52 2.97 47.87
N LEU A 1112 -34.18 2.74 46.61
CA LEU A 1112 -34.48 3.63 45.47
C LEU A 1112 -35.79 3.21 44.78
N GLU A 1113 -36.31 4.10 43.92
CA GLU A 1113 -37.61 3.89 43.24
C GLU A 1113 -37.57 2.74 42.22
N ASP A 1114 -36.38 2.42 41.70
CA ASP A 1114 -36.12 1.27 40.82
C ASP A 1114 -36.09 -0.09 41.56
N GLY A 1115 -36.33 -0.09 42.88
CA GLY A 1115 -36.35 -1.27 43.72
C GLY A 1115 -34.96 -1.69 44.23
N SER A 1116 -33.89 -1.01 43.82
CA SER A 1116 -32.55 -1.27 44.33
C SER A 1116 -32.42 -0.83 45.79
N THR A 1117 -31.60 -1.57 46.55
CA THR A 1117 -31.31 -1.28 47.95
C THR A 1117 -29.80 -1.23 48.16
N ILE A 1118 -29.32 -0.12 48.71
CA ILE A 1118 -27.90 0.10 49.04
C ILE A 1118 -27.75 0.10 50.56
N THR A 1119 -26.78 -0.63 51.09
CA THR A 1119 -26.54 -0.68 52.54
C THR A 1119 -25.10 -0.30 52.88
N LYS A 1120 -24.91 0.60 53.85
CA LYS A 1120 -23.59 1.03 54.34
C LYS A 1120 -23.50 0.89 55.86
N LYS A 1121 -22.36 0.41 56.34
CA LYS A 1121 -22.07 0.22 57.78
C LYS A 1121 -21.62 1.53 58.42
N VAL A 1122 -22.14 1.83 59.60
CA VAL A 1122 -21.76 2.98 60.44
C VAL A 1122 -21.37 2.49 61.83
N ILE A 1123 -20.24 2.98 62.37
CA ILE A 1123 -19.75 2.59 63.69
C ILE A 1123 -19.86 3.81 64.61
N LYS A 1124 -20.66 3.73 65.68
CA LYS A 1124 -20.66 4.75 66.74
C LYS A 1124 -19.74 4.33 67.88
N ALA A 1125 -18.80 5.20 68.22
CA ALA A 1125 -17.82 4.97 69.29
C ALA A 1125 -17.72 6.22 70.20
N THR A 1126 -17.26 6.04 71.43
CA THR A 1126 -16.88 7.15 72.32
C THR A 1126 -15.49 7.66 71.97
N ASP A 1127 -15.27 8.97 72.09
CA ASP A 1127 -13.94 9.59 72.02
C ASP A 1127 -12.97 8.87 72.96
N LYS A 1128 -11.78 8.52 72.46
CA LYS A 1128 -10.69 7.96 73.27
C LYS A 1128 -9.71 9.04 73.66
#